data_AF-A0AAE0S7J6-F1
#
_entry.id   AF-A0AAE0S7J6-F1
#
_cell.length_a   1.000
_cell.length_b   1.000
_cell.length_c   1.000
_cell.angle_alpha   90.00
_cell.angle_beta   90.00
_cell.angle_gamma   90.00
#
_symmetry.space_group_name_H-M   'P 1'
#
loop_
_entity.id
_entity.type
_entity.pdbx_description
1 polymer ?
#
loop_
_entity_poly.entity_id
_entity_poly.type
_entity_poly.pdbx_seq_one_letter_code
_entity_poly.pdbx_strand_id
1 'polypeptide(L)'
;MDVDVNYDMQPEAEGKAAVKVLHEPHRHENLSFPIHQTVVSIESALCEMKLSPDDNSNADDPDDNSNADDPDDNSNADEAPENKDERQLLNTIQITSTPERYSTWTGSYKEWSTNINLGPFREGIPIPPEDKYIMKYYESLQYMLYETGYPETVDRTSQPRTVSKDDITICMLSSPVECMSTLTEGGNQCPGNMLLVLSTTWLSKKKSETKDGFYSLYVHKAIAFGVNGQSSLETYDPPRRVTYFVNFFTRACTNGQRHDGKEVEAYLDCPMSSSLKLTKLVDDKLWTRSLVSELGLAFPETVAFAYSSDIVYPQEEPDIRVVHIDEKKTNLEMIVDIEVNKFLDRCFKKEVKMIVVKPSGIMWHASNGVTYHWIHNREEIIQVILEFFTLIDPGDAVLVETFIETIKPVKNSKVPRWRCTESCAVHLRSTVCRRNNDTAVTTNINCGIAFVEEPVTETTAILQPLRTTLIAYGVTDDDKIDRFEKDVKEASAAILDSIMSYESDLDTSERGGLFAQTDIIGIDFVIASRNGVLTPVCIEVNSHDCTINCHTFETFYPKLKKKTVGPYVETMIVRSVNLLMVGKTVLVVGGGDYSKHFIWPAAEEMGIKVVLVESDPNHFAKDDVDEFIPFDFSDHTQDDQHAMKIFNYIRKNTIKLDGCLTFWEDCVPLVARLCHLLNLPGSTEKGALIAKSKSDTLAVLNKVPGSSPHWPLINLYMSWFLPLRSQADIKNIQKVRKFPLIMKLEYGSRAVGVTLVRNAAEMEEKYNDIRSILQKPEDYSGIGLGHGNTLMVMEYLVGTEHDVDIILHERRMAGAFVSDNGPTRGKTFTETAACMPSVLSYDKQRQLIIAAYQCCLELGLKNGVFNVEFKMEATGPKLIEVNGRMGGFYHRDWIRKVYGIDVLMSAFEIACGIKPHIPDRPPRGQMMGIMCIPSLHSHILQDPYYISKRLDLEAAGKIHFNLFDQHAEVRAGGFEEPFANVAVIAEDLPTARKKLVAIAKDLNIDHPDYNVDSFLEDFWSI
;
A
#
# COMPACT_ATOMS: atom_id res chain seq x y z
N MET A 1 -38.82 -43.42 -14.83
CA MET A 1 -37.94 -44.60 -14.84
C MET A 1 -37.55 -44.79 -13.40
N ASP A 2 -38.27 -45.69 -12.77
CA ASP A 2 -38.59 -45.64 -11.36
C ASP A 2 -38.03 -46.89 -10.71
N VAL A 3 -37.32 -46.73 -9.60
CA VAL A 3 -37.19 -47.79 -8.59
C VAL A 3 -37.31 -47.11 -7.24
N ASP A 4 -38.51 -47.19 -6.69
CA ASP A 4 -38.79 -46.95 -5.27
C ASP A 4 -38.46 -48.22 -4.46
N VAL A 5 -38.41 -48.12 -3.13
CA VAL A 5 -38.85 -49.12 -2.12
C VAL A 5 -38.14 -48.94 -0.76
N ASN A 6 -38.97 -48.83 0.28
CA ASN A 6 -38.66 -48.76 1.72
C ASN A 6 -38.38 -50.19 2.31
N TYR A 7 -38.33 -50.53 3.61
CA TYR A 7 -38.74 -49.89 4.87
C TYR A 7 -38.09 -50.62 6.09
N ASP A 8 -37.75 -49.85 7.13
CA ASP A 8 -37.87 -50.10 8.59
C ASP A 8 -37.24 -51.27 9.42
N MET A 9 -36.99 -50.87 10.68
CA MET A 9 -37.00 -51.59 11.98
C MET A 9 -35.93 -52.61 12.49
N GLN A 10 -35.78 -52.54 13.82
CA GLN A 10 -35.02 -53.36 14.81
C GLN A 10 -35.79 -54.65 15.22
N PRO A 11 -35.29 -55.63 16.04
CA PRO A 11 -34.41 -55.45 17.22
C PRO A 11 -33.42 -56.58 17.68
N GLU A 12 -32.69 -56.26 18.76
CA GLU A 12 -32.19 -57.09 19.90
C GLU A 12 -31.26 -58.34 19.77
N ALA A 13 -30.11 -58.23 20.47
CA ALA A 13 -29.47 -59.20 21.39
C ALA A 13 -28.76 -60.48 20.83
N GLU A 14 -27.82 -61.16 21.54
CA GLU A 14 -27.32 -61.02 22.92
C GLU A 14 -25.85 -61.53 23.10
N GLY A 15 -25.12 -61.00 24.10
CA GLY A 15 -24.01 -61.70 24.81
C GLY A 15 -22.56 -61.36 24.40
N LYS A 16 -21.56 -61.34 25.29
CA LYS A 16 -21.53 -61.50 26.77
C LYS A 16 -20.36 -60.74 27.42
N ALA A 17 -20.63 -60.12 28.59
CA ALA A 17 -19.83 -60.04 29.84
C ALA A 17 -18.33 -59.60 29.84
N ALA A 18 -17.78 -58.94 30.88
CA ALA A 18 -18.36 -58.19 32.02
C ALA A 18 -17.24 -57.50 32.87
N VAL A 19 -17.66 -56.72 33.88
CA VAL A 19 -16.90 -56.25 35.07
C VAL A 19 -16.06 -54.96 34.90
N LYS A 20 -16.06 -54.17 35.98
CA LYS A 20 -15.48 -52.84 36.20
C LYS A 20 -15.15 -52.73 37.71
N VAL A 21 -14.03 -52.12 38.10
CA VAL A 21 -13.74 -51.36 39.36
C VAL A 21 -12.22 -51.17 39.55
N LEU A 22 -11.83 -50.16 40.34
CA LEU A 22 -10.46 -49.67 40.54
C LEU A 22 -9.71 -50.40 41.67
N HIS A 23 -8.36 -50.46 41.60
CA HIS A 23 -7.48 -49.68 42.50
C HIS A 23 -5.98 -49.78 42.15
N GLU A 24 -5.23 -48.75 42.55
CA GLU A 24 -3.76 -48.59 42.60
C GLU A 24 -3.09 -49.48 43.69
N PRO A 25 -1.73 -49.59 43.84
CA PRO A 25 -0.70 -48.59 43.46
C PRO A 25 0.69 -49.07 42.96
N HIS A 26 1.51 -48.07 42.55
CA HIS A 26 3.01 -48.08 42.45
C HIS A 26 3.64 -48.91 41.30
N ARG A 27 4.82 -48.58 40.73
CA ARG A 27 5.83 -47.53 41.00
C ARG A 27 6.77 -47.30 39.79
N HIS A 28 7.24 -46.05 39.59
CA HIS A 28 8.33 -45.61 38.69
C HIS A 28 8.15 -45.86 37.17
N GLU A 29 8.78 -45.11 36.25
CA GLU A 29 9.83 -44.08 36.40
C GLU A 29 9.57 -42.86 35.48
N ASN A 30 10.15 -41.70 35.80
CA ASN A 30 9.88 -40.41 35.13
C ASN A 30 10.97 -40.01 34.13
N LEU A 31 10.60 -39.21 33.12
CA LEU A 31 11.39 -38.05 32.70
C LEU A 31 10.55 -37.06 31.89
N SER A 32 10.57 -35.78 32.28
CA SER A 32 9.89 -34.67 31.60
C SER A 32 10.65 -33.37 31.84
N PHE A 33 10.82 -32.54 30.80
CA PHE A 33 11.52 -31.25 30.89
C PHE A 33 10.54 -30.07 30.87
N PRO A 34 10.62 -29.12 31.83
CA PRO A 34 9.83 -27.90 31.81
C PRO A 34 10.52 -26.76 31.04
N ILE A 35 9.71 -25.84 30.52
CA ILE A 35 10.14 -24.56 29.94
C ILE A 35 10.40 -23.56 31.07
N HIS A 36 11.42 -22.71 30.95
CA HIS A 36 11.53 -21.49 31.76
C HIS A 36 11.99 -20.29 30.95
N GLN A 37 11.29 -19.17 31.12
CA GLN A 37 11.75 -17.83 30.75
C GLN A 37 12.71 -17.30 31.81
N THR A 38 13.72 -16.51 31.42
CA THR A 38 14.41 -15.59 32.34
C THR A 38 14.75 -14.28 31.63
N VAL A 39 14.35 -13.16 32.24
CA VAL A 39 14.81 -11.81 31.91
C VAL A 39 15.81 -11.39 32.98
N VAL A 40 16.98 -10.85 32.58
CA VAL A 40 17.94 -10.21 33.51
C VAL A 40 18.47 -8.92 32.89
N SER A 41 18.68 -7.91 33.72
CA SER A 41 19.10 -6.55 33.38
C SER A 41 20.63 -6.35 33.38
N ILE A 42 21.06 -5.22 32.82
CA ILE A 42 22.44 -4.70 32.83
C ILE A 42 22.69 -3.90 34.12
N GLU A 43 23.87 -4.02 34.76
CA GLU A 43 24.63 -2.87 35.33
C GLU A 43 25.99 -3.22 36.00
N SER A 44 27.12 -2.74 35.43
CA SER A 44 28.45 -2.55 36.08
C SER A 44 29.15 -3.83 36.65
N ALA A 45 30.40 -3.91 37.13
CA ALA A 45 31.62 -3.06 37.26
C ALA A 45 32.84 -4.03 37.52
N LEU A 46 34.14 -3.71 37.51
CA LEU A 46 34.98 -2.58 37.05
C LEU A 46 36.49 -3.02 37.07
N CYS A 47 37.39 -2.15 36.58
CA CYS A 47 38.85 -2.09 36.79
C CYS A 47 39.84 -3.06 36.09
N GLU A 48 40.98 -2.47 35.73
CA GLU A 48 42.14 -3.00 35.02
C GLU A 48 43.13 -3.73 35.95
N MET A 49 44.03 -4.54 35.36
CA MET A 49 45.47 -4.38 35.63
C MET A 49 46.32 -4.89 34.47
N LYS A 50 47.35 -4.12 34.09
CA LYS A 50 48.43 -4.56 33.18
C LYS A 50 49.51 -5.30 33.97
N LEU A 51 50.27 -6.18 33.31
CA LEU A 51 51.74 -6.21 33.41
C LEU A 51 52.35 -6.98 32.23
N SER A 52 53.36 -6.39 31.62
CA SER A 52 54.42 -7.02 30.80
C SER A 52 55.65 -7.25 31.76
N PRO A 53 56.87 -7.69 31.37
CA PRO A 53 57.47 -7.67 30.02
C PRO A 53 58.40 -8.86 29.62
N ASP A 54 58.88 -8.80 28.36
CA ASP A 54 60.16 -9.31 27.82
C ASP A 54 60.51 -10.82 27.96
N ASP A 55 61.50 -11.42 27.27
CA ASP A 55 62.59 -10.89 26.44
C ASP A 55 62.98 -11.85 25.26
N ASN A 56 63.98 -11.46 24.46
CA ASN A 56 64.46 -12.08 23.24
C ASN A 56 65.39 -13.30 23.44
N SER A 57 65.50 -14.17 22.43
CA SER A 57 66.79 -14.50 21.77
C SER A 57 66.64 -15.45 20.56
N ASN A 58 67.46 -15.21 19.52
CA ASN A 58 67.71 -16.14 18.40
C ASN A 58 69.00 -16.93 18.66
N ALA A 59 69.17 -18.11 18.04
CA ALA A 59 70.48 -18.59 17.54
C ALA A 59 70.36 -19.76 16.54
N ASP A 60 71.05 -19.59 15.41
CA ASP A 60 71.81 -20.56 14.61
C ASP A 60 71.15 -21.70 13.77
N ASP A 61 71.87 -21.99 12.68
CA ASP A 61 71.64 -22.83 11.48
C ASP A 61 72.95 -23.69 11.28
N PRO A 62 73.33 -24.36 10.16
CA PRO A 62 72.67 -24.68 8.88
C PRO A 62 72.92 -26.15 8.39
N ASP A 63 72.92 -26.35 7.06
CA ASP A 63 73.49 -27.47 6.24
C ASP A 63 72.65 -28.78 6.12
N ASP A 64 72.59 -29.50 4.97
CA ASP A 64 73.38 -29.43 3.71
C ASP A 64 72.64 -30.01 2.46
N ASN A 65 73.06 -29.58 1.24
CA ASN A 65 73.01 -30.21 -0.11
C ASN A 65 71.69 -30.80 -0.72
N SER A 66 71.58 -31.13 -2.03
CA SER A 66 71.71 -30.43 -3.35
C SER A 66 71.29 -31.44 -4.49
N ASN A 67 71.28 -31.23 -5.82
CA ASN A 67 71.59 -30.13 -6.76
C ASN A 67 70.92 -30.36 -8.17
N ALA A 68 71.08 -29.39 -9.10
CA ALA A 68 71.10 -29.52 -10.58
C ALA A 68 69.83 -29.88 -11.40
N ASP A 69 69.67 -29.53 -12.70
CA ASP A 69 70.20 -28.42 -13.55
C ASP A 69 69.37 -28.29 -14.88
N ASP A 70 68.94 -27.07 -15.22
CA ASP A 70 68.85 -26.29 -16.51
C ASP A 70 69.00 -26.95 -17.95
N PRO A 71 68.68 -26.25 -19.08
CA PRO A 71 67.35 -25.80 -19.57
C PRO A 71 67.10 -26.02 -21.10
N ASP A 72 66.06 -25.36 -21.67
CA ASP A 72 65.81 -24.92 -23.08
C ASP A 72 65.94 -25.87 -24.30
N ASP A 73 64.90 -25.88 -25.18
CA ASP A 73 64.98 -25.33 -26.56
C ASP A 73 63.56 -25.11 -27.17
N ASN A 74 63.46 -24.45 -28.32
CA ASN A 74 62.24 -23.83 -28.88
C ASN A 74 62.05 -24.14 -30.38
N SER A 75 60.85 -24.57 -30.82
CA SER A 75 60.52 -24.69 -32.25
C SER A 75 59.00 -24.60 -32.54
N ASN A 76 58.66 -24.15 -33.75
CA ASN A 76 57.30 -23.80 -34.20
C ASN A 76 56.98 -24.43 -35.58
N ALA A 77 55.68 -24.59 -35.88
CA ALA A 77 55.09 -25.01 -37.17
C ALA A 77 55.37 -26.48 -37.58
N ASP A 78 54.53 -27.19 -38.35
CA ASP A 78 53.57 -26.77 -39.39
C ASP A 78 52.16 -27.43 -39.34
N GLU A 79 51.30 -26.90 -40.22
CA GLU A 79 49.90 -27.12 -40.60
C GLU A 79 49.21 -28.52 -40.46
N ALA A 80 47.98 -28.49 -39.93
CA ALA A 80 46.66 -28.92 -40.50
C ALA A 80 46.52 -30.22 -41.38
N PRO A 81 45.33 -30.89 -41.47
CA PRO A 81 43.98 -30.32 -41.27
C PRO A 81 42.90 -31.20 -40.59
N GLU A 82 41.70 -30.62 -40.48
CA GLU A 82 40.36 -31.23 -40.34
C GLU A 82 40.13 -32.42 -39.39
N ASN A 83 39.27 -32.21 -38.38
CA ASN A 83 38.19 -33.18 -38.15
C ASN A 83 36.90 -32.53 -37.62
N LYS A 84 35.77 -33.23 -37.77
CA LYS A 84 34.42 -32.74 -37.44
C LYS A 84 34.00 -33.23 -36.06
N ASP A 85 33.66 -32.34 -35.13
CA ASP A 85 32.70 -32.67 -34.03
C ASP A 85 32.12 -31.46 -33.26
N GLU A 86 32.05 -30.28 -33.88
CA GLU A 86 31.66 -29.02 -33.23
C GLU A 86 30.12 -28.83 -33.06
N ARG A 87 29.38 -29.90 -32.73
CA ARG A 87 27.90 -29.88 -32.69
C ARG A 87 27.21 -30.57 -31.50
N GLN A 88 27.92 -30.94 -30.44
CA GLN A 88 27.30 -31.64 -29.29
C GLN A 88 27.76 -31.21 -27.89
N LEU A 89 28.27 -29.98 -27.71
CA LEU A 89 28.93 -29.53 -26.46
C LEU A 89 28.43 -28.18 -25.89
N LEU A 90 27.16 -27.82 -26.11
CA LEU A 90 26.59 -26.51 -25.70
C LEU A 90 25.45 -26.54 -24.68
N ASN A 91 25.05 -27.70 -24.14
CA ASN A 91 23.88 -27.83 -23.26
C ASN A 91 24.18 -27.97 -21.75
N THR A 92 25.43 -27.84 -21.30
CA THR A 92 25.77 -27.92 -19.86
C THR A 92 26.95 -27.01 -19.50
N ILE A 93 26.66 -25.79 -19.06
CA ILE A 93 27.69 -24.88 -18.54
C ILE A 93 27.92 -25.16 -17.05
N GLN A 94 28.86 -26.05 -16.72
CA GLN A 94 29.42 -26.08 -15.37
C GLN A 94 30.39 -24.89 -15.21
N ILE A 95 29.88 -23.78 -14.66
CA ILE A 95 30.71 -22.62 -14.31
C ILE A 95 31.56 -22.97 -13.08
N THR A 96 32.85 -23.24 -13.29
CA THR A 96 33.81 -23.43 -12.19
C THR A 96 34.07 -22.11 -11.46
N SER A 97 34.00 -22.11 -10.12
CA SER A 97 34.02 -20.90 -9.30
C SER A 97 35.43 -20.36 -9.02
N THR A 98 35.65 -19.10 -9.41
CA THR A 98 36.60 -18.20 -8.72
C THR A 98 35.91 -17.58 -7.50
N PRO A 99 36.67 -17.23 -6.43
CA PRO A 99 36.17 -17.16 -5.05
C PRO A 99 34.84 -16.43 -4.85
N GLU A 100 34.01 -17.04 -4.01
CA GLU A 100 32.64 -16.61 -3.75
C GLU A 100 32.64 -15.33 -2.91
N ARG A 101 31.95 -14.28 -3.35
CA ARG A 101 31.85 -13.01 -2.61
C ARG A 101 31.13 -13.14 -1.25
N TYR A 102 30.54 -14.31 -0.99
CA TYR A 102 29.69 -14.62 0.16
C TYR A 102 30.11 -15.91 0.89
N SER A 103 31.24 -16.54 0.51
CA SER A 103 31.85 -17.57 1.36
C SER A 103 32.57 -16.91 2.53
N THR A 104 32.53 -17.52 3.72
CA THR A 104 33.37 -17.08 4.84
C THR A 104 34.85 -17.37 4.52
N TRP A 105 35.78 -16.72 5.24
CA TRP A 105 37.22 -16.96 5.08
C TRP A 105 37.63 -18.42 5.37
N THR A 106 36.83 -19.16 6.16
CA THR A 106 37.02 -20.59 6.43
C THR A 106 36.23 -21.52 5.49
N GLY A 107 35.56 -20.97 4.47
CA GLY A 107 34.81 -21.72 3.46
C GLY A 107 33.33 -21.33 3.36
N SER A 108 32.63 -21.98 2.45
CA SER A 108 31.23 -21.69 2.13
C SER A 108 30.27 -22.60 2.89
N TYR A 109 29.39 -22.03 3.72
CA TYR A 109 28.29 -22.76 4.34
C TYR A 109 27.09 -22.73 3.37
N LYS A 110 26.81 -23.85 2.70
CA LYS A 110 25.72 -24.01 1.74
C LYS A 110 24.93 -25.27 2.07
N GLU A 111 23.72 -25.08 2.60
CA GLU A 111 22.77 -26.18 2.89
C GLU A 111 21.62 -26.27 1.87
N TRP A 112 21.42 -25.22 1.05
CA TRP A 112 20.40 -25.15 0.00
C TRP A 112 20.81 -25.87 -1.29
N SER A 113 19.82 -26.17 -2.14
CA SER A 113 20.03 -26.80 -3.43
C SER A 113 20.66 -25.83 -4.45
N THR A 114 21.75 -26.27 -5.08
CA THR A 114 22.32 -25.64 -6.30
C THR A 114 21.82 -26.29 -7.60
N ASN A 115 21.07 -27.40 -7.51
CA ASN A 115 20.51 -28.11 -8.65
C ASN A 115 19.16 -27.51 -9.06
N ILE A 116 19.18 -26.33 -9.68
CA ILE A 116 18.00 -25.54 -10.03
C ILE A 116 18.12 -24.92 -11.44
N ASN A 117 17.03 -24.92 -12.22
CA ASN A 117 17.07 -24.48 -13.62
C ASN A 117 16.87 -22.96 -13.77
N LEU A 118 17.95 -22.18 -13.58
CA LEU A 118 17.96 -20.73 -13.84
C LEU A 118 18.07 -20.34 -15.32
N GLY A 119 18.15 -21.30 -16.25
CA GLY A 119 18.27 -21.05 -17.69
C GLY A 119 17.07 -20.29 -18.31
N PRO A 120 17.11 -19.99 -19.63
CA PRO A 120 16.02 -19.30 -20.33
C PRO A 120 14.68 -20.03 -20.19
N PHE A 121 13.56 -19.31 -20.42
CA PHE A 121 12.23 -19.92 -20.31
C PHE A 121 11.91 -20.97 -21.39
N ARG A 122 12.70 -21.01 -22.46
CA ARG A 122 12.66 -22.03 -23.53
C ARG A 122 14.05 -22.21 -24.13
N GLU A 123 14.29 -23.35 -24.75
CA GLU A 123 15.52 -23.59 -25.53
C GLU A 123 15.65 -22.63 -26.72
N GLY A 124 16.89 -22.37 -27.15
CA GLY A 124 17.18 -21.55 -28.33
C GLY A 124 17.09 -20.03 -28.13
N ILE A 125 16.81 -19.53 -26.93
CA ILE A 125 17.03 -18.12 -26.59
C ILE A 125 18.55 -17.87 -26.39
N PRO A 126 19.15 -16.86 -27.04
CA PRO A 126 20.52 -16.44 -26.76
C PRO A 126 20.66 -15.96 -25.31
N ILE A 127 21.65 -16.48 -24.59
CA ILE A 127 21.96 -16.10 -23.21
C ILE A 127 22.93 -14.91 -23.24
N PRO A 128 22.66 -13.79 -22.53
CA PRO A 128 23.58 -12.66 -22.48
C PRO A 128 24.87 -13.03 -21.71
N PRO A 129 26.06 -12.55 -22.12
CA PRO A 129 27.32 -12.80 -21.41
C PRO A 129 27.29 -12.43 -19.91
N GLU A 130 26.42 -11.50 -19.54
CA GLU A 130 26.09 -11.07 -18.19
C GLU A 130 25.53 -12.18 -17.28
N ASP A 131 24.84 -13.19 -17.83
CA ASP A 131 24.25 -14.27 -17.04
C ASP A 131 25.28 -15.23 -16.42
N LYS A 132 26.58 -15.05 -16.71
CA LYS A 132 27.68 -15.63 -15.91
C LYS A 132 27.58 -15.30 -14.39
N TYR A 133 26.81 -14.28 -14.01
CA TYR A 133 26.53 -13.90 -12.63
C TYR A 133 25.23 -14.51 -12.05
N ILE A 134 24.37 -15.17 -12.84
CA ILE A 134 23.00 -15.54 -12.44
C ILE A 134 22.96 -16.47 -11.21
N MET A 135 23.88 -17.45 -11.14
CA MET A 135 24.00 -18.35 -9.99
C MET A 135 24.44 -17.59 -8.73
N LYS A 136 25.31 -16.57 -8.86
CA LYS A 136 25.73 -15.76 -7.71
C LYS A 136 24.57 -14.94 -7.15
N TYR A 137 23.70 -14.41 -8.00
CA TYR A 137 22.49 -13.71 -7.55
C TYR A 137 21.50 -14.65 -6.84
N TYR A 138 21.32 -15.89 -7.34
CA TYR A 138 20.49 -16.89 -6.66
C TYR A 138 21.08 -17.32 -5.31
N GLU A 139 22.40 -17.52 -5.23
CA GLU A 139 23.08 -17.82 -3.96
C GLU A 139 22.95 -16.66 -2.97
N SER A 140 23.14 -15.40 -3.39
CA SER A 140 22.91 -14.22 -2.54
C SER A 140 21.48 -14.16 -2.00
N LEU A 141 20.48 -14.59 -2.77
CA LEU A 141 19.11 -14.70 -2.26
C LEU A 141 19.02 -15.75 -1.14
N GLN A 142 19.59 -16.95 -1.33
CA GLN A 142 19.54 -18.00 -0.30
C GLN A 142 20.31 -17.60 0.97
N TYR A 143 21.45 -16.92 0.85
CA TYR A 143 22.16 -16.32 2.00
C TYR A 143 21.25 -15.36 2.77
N MET A 144 20.64 -14.37 2.11
CA MET A 144 19.79 -13.39 2.79
C MET A 144 18.52 -14.00 3.39
N LEU A 145 17.93 -15.02 2.74
CA LEU A 145 16.81 -15.78 3.32
C LEU A 145 17.25 -16.49 4.60
N TYR A 146 18.37 -17.23 4.55
CA TYR A 146 18.95 -17.95 5.69
C TYR A 146 19.30 -17.01 6.86
N GLU A 147 20.07 -15.95 6.62
CA GLU A 147 20.50 -14.99 7.66
C GLU A 147 19.34 -14.25 8.33
N THR A 148 18.23 -14.03 7.62
CA THR A 148 17.04 -13.36 8.18
C THR A 148 15.95 -14.31 8.68
N GLY A 149 16.19 -15.63 8.65
CA GLY A 149 15.30 -16.66 9.18
C GLY A 149 14.08 -16.99 8.30
N TYR A 150 14.17 -16.71 7.00
CA TYR A 150 13.17 -17.09 5.99
C TYR A 150 13.52 -18.42 5.32
N PRO A 151 12.53 -19.17 4.79
CA PRO A 151 12.78 -20.46 4.14
C PRO A 151 13.47 -20.30 2.77
N GLU A 152 14.22 -21.33 2.36
CA GLU A 152 14.81 -21.48 1.02
C GLU A 152 13.76 -21.31 -0.10
N THR A 153 14.19 -20.78 -1.25
CA THR A 153 13.35 -20.67 -2.45
C THR A 153 12.93 -22.05 -2.96
N VAL A 154 11.62 -22.32 -2.99
CA VAL A 154 11.07 -23.60 -3.47
C VAL A 154 11.00 -23.63 -5.00
N ASP A 155 11.71 -24.54 -5.66
CA ASP A 155 11.54 -24.78 -7.10
C ASP A 155 10.16 -25.40 -7.41
N ARG A 156 9.40 -24.74 -8.28
CA ARG A 156 8.10 -25.17 -8.81
C ARG A 156 8.06 -25.20 -10.35
N THR A 157 9.21 -25.02 -11.01
CA THR A 157 9.29 -24.88 -12.49
C THR A 157 8.82 -26.11 -13.26
N SER A 158 8.69 -27.26 -12.60
CA SER A 158 8.14 -28.51 -13.14
C SER A 158 6.62 -28.48 -13.43
N GLN A 159 5.89 -27.50 -12.90
CA GLN A 159 4.47 -27.29 -13.20
C GLN A 159 4.21 -25.79 -13.47
N PRO A 160 4.20 -25.36 -14.74
CA PRO A 160 3.92 -23.98 -15.11
C PRO A 160 2.57 -23.51 -14.54
N ARG A 161 2.56 -22.32 -13.94
CA ARG A 161 1.37 -21.72 -13.34
C ARG A 161 0.58 -20.92 -14.38
N THR A 162 -0.70 -21.26 -14.51
CA THR A 162 -1.70 -20.34 -15.05
C THR A 162 -2.12 -19.35 -13.96
N VAL A 163 -2.19 -18.06 -14.31
CA VAL A 163 -2.52 -16.91 -13.44
C VAL A 163 -3.54 -16.05 -14.19
N SER A 164 -4.35 -15.22 -13.51
CA SER A 164 -5.31 -14.37 -14.22
C SER A 164 -4.60 -13.34 -15.10
N LYS A 165 -5.22 -12.99 -16.24
CA LYS A 165 -4.81 -11.81 -17.03
C LYS A 165 -5.04 -10.50 -16.27
N ASP A 166 -5.92 -10.53 -15.27
CA ASP A 166 -6.35 -9.42 -14.43
C ASP A 166 -5.62 -9.43 -13.06
N ASP A 167 -4.64 -10.31 -12.85
CA ASP A 167 -3.75 -10.28 -11.68
C ASP A 167 -2.62 -9.26 -11.90
N ILE A 168 -2.39 -8.40 -10.91
CA ILE A 168 -1.21 -7.53 -10.87
C ILE A 168 0.08 -8.36 -10.93
N THR A 169 1.10 -7.83 -11.60
CA THR A 169 2.39 -8.49 -11.82
C THR A 169 3.49 -7.42 -11.76
N ILE A 170 4.10 -7.28 -10.58
CA ILE A 170 5.19 -6.35 -10.31
C ILE A 170 6.51 -7.09 -10.59
N CYS A 171 7.30 -6.59 -11.54
CA CYS A 171 8.50 -7.25 -12.04
C CYS A 171 9.76 -6.44 -11.71
N MET A 172 10.64 -7.00 -10.89
CA MET A 172 11.95 -6.43 -10.56
C MET A 172 13.04 -7.21 -11.29
N LEU A 173 13.61 -6.61 -12.35
CA LEU A 173 14.76 -7.13 -13.07
C LEU A 173 16.04 -6.71 -12.33
N SER A 174 16.58 -7.60 -11.50
CA SER A 174 17.51 -7.23 -10.44
C SER A 174 18.34 -8.41 -9.92
N SER A 175 19.41 -8.11 -9.19
CA SER A 175 19.89 -9.01 -8.13
C SER A 175 18.99 -8.83 -6.88
N PRO A 176 18.97 -9.77 -5.93
CA PRO A 176 18.16 -9.60 -4.72
C PRO A 176 18.71 -8.50 -3.79
N VAL A 177 20.00 -8.15 -3.86
CA VAL A 177 20.68 -7.26 -2.90
C VAL A 177 20.11 -5.85 -2.91
N GLU A 178 19.81 -5.33 -4.10
CA GLU A 178 19.28 -3.99 -4.35
C GLU A 178 17.84 -3.83 -3.82
N CYS A 179 17.09 -4.93 -3.70
CA CYS A 179 15.64 -4.89 -3.54
C CYS A 179 15.04 -5.83 -2.48
N MET A 180 15.83 -6.54 -1.66
CA MET A 180 15.32 -7.56 -0.71
C MET A 180 14.23 -7.04 0.25
N SER A 181 14.35 -5.78 0.71
CA SER A 181 13.31 -5.06 1.47
C SER A 181 11.99 -4.94 0.69
N THR A 182 12.07 -4.50 -0.56
CA THR A 182 10.94 -4.29 -1.48
C THR A 182 10.29 -5.62 -1.89
N LEU A 183 11.10 -6.66 -2.12
CA LEU A 183 10.64 -8.01 -2.45
C LEU A 183 9.88 -8.66 -1.28
N THR A 184 10.45 -8.60 -0.07
CA THR A 184 9.83 -9.20 1.12
C THR A 184 8.58 -8.46 1.58
N GLU A 185 8.51 -7.13 1.37
CA GLU A 185 7.27 -6.38 1.65
C GLU A 185 6.22 -6.48 0.55
N GLY A 186 6.61 -6.52 -0.73
CA GLY A 186 5.73 -6.90 -1.83
C GLY A 186 5.13 -8.29 -1.63
N GLY A 187 5.91 -9.25 -1.13
CA GLY A 187 5.41 -10.57 -0.75
C GLY A 187 4.35 -10.53 0.36
N ASN A 188 4.34 -9.51 1.23
CA ASN A 188 3.30 -9.33 2.24
C ASN A 188 2.05 -8.64 1.68
N GLN A 189 2.21 -7.55 0.92
CA GLN A 189 1.10 -6.72 0.42
C GLN A 189 0.39 -7.35 -0.78
N CYS A 190 1.13 -8.00 -1.68
CA CYS A 190 0.62 -8.67 -2.87
C CYS A 190 1.26 -10.08 -3.03
N PRO A 191 0.90 -11.06 -2.17
CA PRO A 191 1.56 -12.36 -2.15
C PRO A 191 1.44 -13.12 -3.48
N GLY A 192 2.58 -13.52 -4.04
CA GLY A 192 2.69 -14.20 -5.34
C GLY A 192 2.72 -13.28 -6.56
N ASN A 193 2.63 -11.96 -6.36
CA ASN A 193 2.57 -10.96 -7.44
C ASN A 193 3.77 -10.00 -7.48
N MET A 194 4.61 -10.03 -6.44
CA MET A 194 5.96 -9.44 -6.44
C MET A 194 6.96 -10.46 -6.98
N LEU A 195 7.58 -10.16 -8.14
CA LEU A 195 8.42 -11.09 -8.89
C LEU A 195 9.85 -10.57 -9.08
N LEU A 196 10.84 -11.32 -8.59
CA LEU A 196 12.25 -11.12 -8.89
C LEU A 196 12.63 -11.88 -10.18
N VAL A 197 13.27 -11.18 -11.11
CA VAL A 197 13.74 -11.73 -12.39
C VAL A 197 15.25 -11.58 -12.47
N LEU A 198 15.97 -12.71 -12.53
CA LEU A 198 17.44 -12.77 -12.49
C LEU A 198 18.11 -12.71 -13.87
N SER A 199 17.34 -12.71 -14.97
CA SER A 199 17.83 -12.67 -16.35
C SER A 199 16.78 -12.08 -17.29
N THR A 200 17.26 -11.29 -18.26
CA THR A 200 16.44 -10.79 -19.38
C THR A 200 15.89 -11.93 -20.26
N THR A 201 16.53 -13.11 -20.26
CA THR A 201 16.06 -14.31 -20.98
C THR A 201 14.80 -14.95 -20.40
N TRP A 202 14.31 -14.45 -19.26
CA TRP A 202 13.04 -14.87 -18.63
C TRP A 202 11.85 -14.00 -19.07
N LEU A 203 12.11 -12.94 -19.85
CA LEU A 203 11.15 -11.92 -20.27
C LEU A 203 10.87 -11.98 -21.78
N SER A 204 9.77 -11.35 -22.22
CA SER A 204 9.56 -11.03 -23.64
C SER A 204 8.76 -9.75 -23.82
N LYS A 205 9.12 -8.94 -24.82
CA LYS A 205 8.34 -7.76 -25.25
C LYS A 205 7.46 -8.12 -26.45
N LYS A 206 6.23 -7.61 -26.47
CA LYS A 206 5.36 -7.55 -27.66
C LYS A 206 4.96 -6.10 -27.89
N LYS A 207 4.56 -5.71 -29.11
CA LYS A 207 3.93 -4.40 -29.32
C LYS A 207 2.67 -4.30 -28.45
N SER A 208 2.41 -3.14 -27.86
CA SER A 208 1.20 -2.90 -27.08
C SER A 208 -0.03 -2.95 -27.98
N GLU A 209 -1.11 -3.57 -27.50
CA GLU A 209 -2.40 -3.63 -28.20
C GLU A 209 -3.21 -2.33 -28.05
N THR A 210 -2.82 -1.43 -27.12
CA THR A 210 -3.58 -0.22 -26.77
C THR A 210 -2.80 1.10 -26.94
N LYS A 211 -1.48 1.04 -27.18
CA LYS A 211 -0.59 2.22 -27.26
C LYS A 211 0.43 2.04 -28.40
N ASP A 212 0.19 2.66 -29.54
CA ASP A 212 1.11 2.56 -30.68
C ASP A 212 2.49 3.15 -30.36
N GLY A 213 3.55 2.56 -30.91
CA GLY A 213 4.94 2.83 -30.56
C GLY A 213 5.46 2.15 -29.28
N PHE A 214 4.58 1.72 -28.36
CA PHE A 214 4.96 1.11 -27.08
C PHE A 214 4.90 -0.42 -27.08
N TYR A 215 5.47 -1.03 -26.04
CA TYR A 215 5.58 -2.47 -25.86
C TYR A 215 5.02 -2.93 -24.51
N SER A 216 4.22 -3.99 -24.53
CA SER A 216 3.88 -4.74 -23.32
C SER A 216 4.96 -5.76 -22.98
N LEU A 217 5.43 -5.74 -21.74
CA LEU A 217 6.39 -6.70 -21.19
C LEU A 217 5.67 -7.91 -20.59
N TYR A 218 6.25 -9.10 -20.74
CA TYR A 218 5.72 -10.35 -20.18
C TYR A 218 6.80 -11.18 -19.46
N VAL A 219 6.41 -11.81 -18.35
CA VAL A 219 7.26 -12.69 -17.53
C VAL A 219 6.89 -14.16 -17.77
N HIS A 220 7.88 -14.98 -18.14
CA HIS A 220 7.72 -16.43 -18.37
C HIS A 220 8.33 -17.27 -17.24
N LYS A 221 9.34 -16.74 -16.54
CA LYS A 221 9.96 -17.34 -15.34
C LYS A 221 10.29 -16.23 -14.34
N ALA A 222 10.11 -16.47 -13.05
CA ALA A 222 10.52 -15.55 -11.98
C ALA A 222 10.62 -16.26 -10.63
N ILE A 223 11.27 -15.62 -9.65
CA ILE A 223 11.14 -15.97 -8.24
C ILE A 223 10.01 -15.12 -7.65
N ALA A 224 8.89 -15.76 -7.33
CA ALA A 224 7.72 -15.10 -6.75
C ALA A 224 7.84 -15.03 -5.22
N PHE A 225 7.57 -13.84 -4.66
CA PHE A 225 7.58 -13.61 -3.21
C PHE A 225 6.17 -13.64 -2.62
N GLY A 226 6.04 -14.28 -1.46
CA GLY A 226 4.82 -14.40 -0.67
C GLY A 226 5.01 -13.93 0.77
N VAL A 227 3.98 -14.17 1.59
CA VAL A 227 3.95 -13.68 2.98
C VAL A 227 5.11 -14.21 3.80
N ASN A 228 5.64 -13.37 4.70
CA ASN A 228 6.71 -13.75 5.64
C ASN A 228 7.95 -14.34 4.95
N GLY A 229 8.35 -13.77 3.81
CA GLY A 229 9.59 -14.13 3.10
C GLY A 229 9.56 -15.48 2.38
N GLN A 230 8.40 -16.15 2.28
CA GLN A 230 8.26 -17.33 1.42
C GLN A 230 8.59 -16.96 -0.03
N SER A 231 9.43 -17.74 -0.70
CA SER A 231 9.78 -17.55 -2.10
C SER A 231 9.72 -18.86 -2.89
N SER A 232 9.42 -18.77 -4.19
CA SER A 232 9.43 -19.92 -5.08
C SER A 232 9.83 -19.55 -6.51
N LEU A 233 10.67 -20.36 -7.15
CA LEU A 233 11.00 -20.22 -8.57
C LEU A 233 9.87 -20.86 -9.39
N GLU A 234 9.23 -20.05 -10.23
CA GLU A 234 8.02 -20.41 -10.96
C GLU A 234 8.15 -20.11 -12.45
N THR A 235 7.54 -20.96 -13.28
CA THR A 235 7.29 -20.75 -14.71
C THR A 235 5.81 -20.44 -14.94
N TYR A 236 5.49 -19.69 -16.00
CA TYR A 236 4.13 -19.24 -16.28
C TYR A 236 3.68 -19.62 -17.70
N ASP A 237 2.50 -20.26 -17.80
CA ASP A 237 1.84 -20.53 -19.08
C ASP A 237 0.31 -20.27 -18.94
N PRO A 238 -0.26 -19.28 -19.66
CA PRO A 238 0.44 -18.27 -20.46
C PRO A 238 1.31 -17.34 -19.60
N PRO A 239 2.30 -16.64 -20.19
CA PRO A 239 3.17 -15.71 -19.47
C PRO A 239 2.41 -14.49 -18.97
N ARG A 240 2.76 -14.00 -17.77
CA ARG A 240 2.09 -12.88 -17.10
C ARG A 240 2.46 -11.55 -17.76
N ARG A 241 1.49 -10.68 -18.08
CA ARG A 241 1.75 -9.29 -18.50
C ARG A 241 2.24 -8.51 -17.28
N VAL A 242 3.32 -7.76 -17.42
CA VAL A 242 3.83 -6.87 -16.34
C VAL A 242 2.92 -5.67 -16.19
N THR A 243 2.53 -5.36 -14.95
CA THR A 243 1.72 -4.18 -14.59
C THR A 243 2.52 -3.08 -13.92
N TYR A 244 3.73 -3.40 -13.43
CA TYR A 244 4.70 -2.43 -12.93
C TYR A 244 6.13 -2.99 -13.07
N PHE A 245 7.08 -2.18 -13.53
CA PHE A 245 8.46 -2.62 -13.80
C PHE A 245 9.51 -1.83 -13.00
N VAL A 246 10.55 -2.52 -12.54
CA VAL A 246 11.76 -1.93 -11.93
C VAL A 246 12.99 -2.59 -12.54
N ASN A 247 14.01 -1.79 -12.89
CA ASN A 247 15.19 -2.25 -13.60
C ASN A 247 16.48 -1.82 -12.90
N PHE A 248 17.21 -2.78 -12.33
CA PHE A 248 18.56 -2.58 -11.81
C PHE A 248 19.65 -3.13 -12.74
N PHE A 249 19.29 -3.82 -13.84
CA PHE A 249 20.26 -4.38 -14.79
C PHE A 249 20.77 -3.36 -15.83
N THR A 250 21.21 -2.21 -15.34
CA THR A 250 21.84 -1.15 -16.12
C THR A 250 23.32 -0.98 -15.72
N ARG A 251 24.11 -0.34 -16.61
CA ARG A 251 25.55 -0.05 -16.37
C ARG A 251 25.76 0.75 -15.07
N ALA A 252 24.81 1.62 -14.71
CA ALA A 252 24.86 2.42 -13.49
C ALA A 252 24.73 1.55 -12.23
N CYS A 253 23.54 1.00 -11.99
CA CYS A 253 23.21 0.31 -10.75
C CYS A 253 24.08 -0.93 -10.51
N THR A 254 24.57 -1.58 -11.58
CA THR A 254 25.42 -2.78 -11.48
C THR A 254 26.93 -2.51 -11.45
N ASN A 255 27.37 -1.24 -11.37
CA ASN A 255 28.79 -0.87 -11.48
C ASN A 255 29.46 -1.47 -12.74
N GLY A 256 28.76 -1.38 -13.88
CA GLY A 256 29.20 -1.89 -15.17
C GLY A 256 29.13 -3.41 -15.37
N GLN A 257 28.66 -4.20 -14.40
CA GLN A 257 28.59 -5.66 -14.53
C GLN A 257 27.51 -6.14 -15.52
N ARG A 258 26.42 -5.37 -15.69
CA ARG A 258 25.35 -5.62 -16.66
C ARG A 258 24.92 -4.37 -17.40
N HIS A 259 24.33 -4.55 -18.57
CA HIS A 259 23.71 -3.47 -19.33
C HIS A 259 22.52 -3.90 -20.21
N ASP A 260 22.20 -5.19 -20.22
CA ASP A 260 21.17 -5.83 -21.04
C ASP A 260 19.73 -5.43 -20.67
N GLY A 261 19.50 -5.01 -19.42
CA GLY A 261 18.20 -4.48 -19.00
C GLY A 261 17.79 -3.17 -19.70
N LYS A 262 18.73 -2.42 -20.29
CA LYS A 262 18.44 -1.13 -20.94
C LYS A 262 17.50 -1.25 -22.14
N GLU A 263 17.61 -2.32 -22.93
CA GLU A 263 16.73 -2.55 -24.08
C GLU A 263 15.34 -3.08 -23.65
N VAL A 264 15.26 -3.71 -22.48
CA VAL A 264 14.01 -4.24 -21.92
C VAL A 264 13.10 -3.09 -21.46
N GLU A 265 13.67 -2.07 -20.82
CA GLU A 265 12.94 -0.92 -20.27
C GLU A 265 12.40 0.06 -21.33
N ALA A 266 13.07 0.18 -22.48
CA ALA A 266 12.74 1.21 -23.47
C ALA A 266 11.31 1.07 -24.05
N TYR A 267 10.54 2.16 -24.02
CA TYR A 267 9.18 2.25 -24.59
C TYR A 267 8.16 1.24 -24.04
N LEU A 268 8.19 0.96 -22.73
CA LEU A 268 7.17 0.12 -22.09
C LEU A 268 5.81 0.84 -21.91
N ASP A 269 4.73 0.06 -21.95
CA ASP A 269 3.33 0.50 -21.77
C ASP A 269 2.80 0.37 -20.34
N CYS A 270 3.65 -0.03 -19.38
CA CYS A 270 3.34 -0.16 -17.97
C CYS A 270 4.03 0.93 -17.11
N PRO A 271 3.49 1.25 -15.92
CA PRO A 271 4.18 1.96 -14.84
C PRO A 271 5.59 1.44 -14.57
N MET A 272 6.51 2.37 -14.34
CA MET A 272 7.87 2.08 -13.94
C MET A 272 8.29 2.91 -12.73
N SER A 273 9.19 2.37 -11.91
CA SER A 273 9.94 3.16 -10.92
C SER A 273 11.14 3.79 -11.59
N SER A 274 11.09 5.10 -11.81
CA SER A 274 12.02 5.84 -12.66
C SER A 274 12.13 5.27 -14.08
N SER A 275 13.15 5.71 -14.82
CA SER A 275 13.66 5.15 -16.07
C SER A 275 15.13 5.57 -16.23
N LEU A 276 15.86 5.00 -17.19
CA LEU A 276 17.22 5.41 -17.54
C LEU A 276 17.32 6.89 -17.96
N LYS A 277 16.21 7.52 -18.36
CA LYS A 277 16.12 8.97 -18.62
C LYS A 277 16.00 9.77 -17.31
N LEU A 278 15.11 9.35 -16.40
CA LEU A 278 14.86 10.05 -15.14
C LEU A 278 15.99 9.84 -14.13
N THR A 279 16.52 8.63 -13.99
CA THR A 279 17.69 8.29 -13.16
C THR A 279 18.95 9.05 -13.63
N LYS A 280 19.11 9.32 -14.92
CA LYS A 280 20.17 10.22 -15.43
C LYS A 280 20.08 11.66 -14.90
N LEU A 281 18.87 12.13 -14.59
CA LEU A 281 18.58 13.48 -14.12
C LEU A 281 18.65 13.55 -12.58
N VAL A 282 17.95 12.63 -11.91
CA VAL A 282 17.88 12.54 -10.43
C VAL A 282 19.23 12.19 -9.81
N ASP A 283 20.09 11.42 -10.50
CA ASP A 283 21.44 11.10 -10.02
C ASP A 283 22.49 12.15 -10.46
N ASP A 284 22.11 13.19 -11.21
CA ASP A 284 22.98 14.36 -11.40
C ASP A 284 22.93 15.23 -10.14
N LYS A 285 24.02 15.17 -9.39
CA LYS A 285 24.29 15.92 -8.17
C LYS A 285 24.29 17.43 -8.38
N LEU A 286 24.52 17.93 -9.60
CA LEU A 286 24.46 19.37 -9.90
C LEU A 286 23.03 19.85 -10.15
N TRP A 287 22.23 19.07 -10.89
CA TRP A 287 20.82 19.38 -11.12
C TRP A 287 20.03 19.31 -9.80
N THR A 288 20.19 18.24 -9.04
CA THR A 288 19.57 18.11 -7.71
C THR A 288 20.08 19.14 -6.71
N ARG A 289 21.35 19.58 -6.79
CA ARG A 289 21.87 20.70 -5.98
C ARG A 289 21.14 22.01 -6.27
N SER A 290 20.76 22.26 -7.52
CA SER A 290 20.00 23.45 -7.90
C SER A 290 18.58 23.41 -7.31
N LEU A 291 17.88 22.27 -7.38
CA LEU A 291 16.57 22.09 -6.74
C LEU A 291 16.62 22.29 -5.22
N VAL A 292 17.66 21.76 -4.56
CA VAL A 292 17.90 21.96 -3.11
C VAL A 292 18.09 23.44 -2.78
N SER A 293 18.70 24.22 -3.69
CA SER A 293 18.87 25.67 -3.56
C SER A 293 17.56 26.44 -3.74
N GLU A 294 16.74 26.10 -4.75
CA GLU A 294 15.43 26.71 -4.98
C GLU A 294 14.45 26.48 -3.82
N LEU A 295 14.55 25.33 -3.15
CA LEU A 295 13.82 25.01 -1.92
C LEU A 295 14.33 25.76 -0.67
N GLY A 296 15.42 26.54 -0.78
CA GLY A 296 16.04 27.27 0.35
C GLY A 296 16.67 26.35 1.40
N LEU A 297 16.97 25.10 1.07
CA LEU A 297 17.61 24.13 1.95
C LEU A 297 19.12 24.39 2.02
N ALA A 298 19.79 23.88 3.06
CA ALA A 298 21.23 24.05 3.21
C ALA A 298 22.01 23.05 2.34
N PHE A 299 23.05 23.54 1.65
CA PHE A 299 23.92 22.75 0.78
C PHE A 299 25.39 23.25 0.82
N PRO A 300 26.38 22.44 0.37
CA PRO A 300 27.75 22.90 0.17
C PRO A 300 27.91 23.93 -0.96
N GLU A 301 28.60 25.05 -0.72
CA GLU A 301 28.97 25.99 -1.79
C GLU A 301 29.78 25.24 -2.85
N THR A 302 29.43 25.43 -4.13
CA THR A 302 29.89 24.57 -5.24
C THR A 302 30.41 25.37 -6.43
N VAL A 303 31.54 24.93 -7.00
CA VAL A 303 31.85 25.12 -8.42
C VAL A 303 31.73 23.78 -9.12
N ALA A 304 31.04 23.72 -10.25
CA ALA A 304 30.85 22.50 -11.01
C ALA A 304 31.26 22.68 -12.48
N PHE A 305 32.04 21.74 -12.98
CA PHE A 305 32.50 21.67 -14.37
C PHE A 305 31.67 20.63 -15.13
N ALA A 306 30.65 21.07 -15.86
CA ALA A 306 29.72 20.20 -16.60
C ALA A 306 30.29 19.86 -17.97
N TYR A 307 30.42 18.57 -18.29
CA TYR A 307 31.09 18.09 -19.50
C TYR A 307 30.09 17.66 -20.59
N SER A 308 30.02 18.44 -21.67
CA SER A 308 29.12 18.19 -22.82
C SER A 308 27.68 17.82 -22.40
N SER A 309 27.13 18.51 -21.39
CA SER A 309 25.84 18.16 -20.80
C SER A 309 24.67 18.88 -21.48
N ASP A 310 23.67 18.10 -21.89
CA ASP A 310 22.38 18.57 -22.40
C ASP A 310 21.42 19.00 -21.27
N ILE A 311 21.79 18.81 -19.98
CA ILE A 311 20.92 19.14 -18.84
C ILE A 311 20.91 20.65 -18.61
N VAL A 312 19.70 21.22 -18.58
CA VAL A 312 19.49 22.62 -18.20
C VAL A 312 19.53 22.73 -16.67
N TYR A 313 20.62 23.26 -16.15
CA TYR A 313 20.74 23.62 -14.74
C TYR A 313 19.97 24.92 -14.46
N PRO A 314 19.13 24.99 -13.41
CA PRO A 314 18.57 26.24 -12.91
C PRO A 314 19.68 27.27 -12.58
N GLN A 315 19.31 28.56 -12.54
CA GLN A 315 20.26 29.67 -12.72
C GLN A 315 21.40 29.75 -11.68
N GLU A 316 22.48 30.44 -12.06
CA GLU A 316 23.66 30.70 -11.21
C GLU A 316 23.31 31.48 -9.92
N GLU A 317 22.99 30.75 -8.85
CA GLU A 317 22.94 31.27 -7.48
C GLU A 317 24.36 31.64 -6.99
N PRO A 318 24.54 32.62 -6.08
CA PRO A 318 25.86 33.10 -5.65
C PRO A 318 26.82 32.02 -5.14
N ASP A 319 26.26 30.96 -4.53
CA ASP A 319 26.97 29.83 -3.95
C ASP A 319 26.95 28.56 -4.85
N ILE A 320 26.41 28.62 -6.09
CA ILE A 320 26.46 27.56 -7.11
C ILE A 320 26.94 28.13 -8.44
N ARG A 321 28.19 27.85 -8.82
CA ARG A 321 28.81 28.33 -10.07
C ARG A 321 28.98 27.16 -11.05
N VAL A 322 28.32 27.23 -12.21
CA VAL A 322 28.46 26.24 -13.29
C VAL A 322 29.46 26.72 -14.34
N VAL A 323 30.28 25.78 -14.84
CA VAL A 323 31.31 25.99 -15.85
C VAL A 323 31.13 24.92 -16.93
N HIS A 324 30.61 25.31 -18.10
CA HIS A 324 30.39 24.38 -19.20
C HIS A 324 31.69 24.10 -19.96
N ILE A 325 31.96 22.81 -20.22
CA ILE A 325 33.14 22.31 -20.93
C ILE A 325 32.67 21.47 -22.12
N ASP A 326 32.79 22.03 -23.34
CA ASP A 326 32.35 21.34 -24.56
C ASP A 326 33.34 20.27 -25.04
N GLU A 327 34.65 20.52 -24.91
CA GLU A 327 35.72 19.62 -25.36
C GLU A 327 36.82 19.45 -24.30
N LYS A 328 37.23 18.20 -24.03
CA LYS A 328 38.29 17.86 -23.05
C LYS A 328 39.71 18.36 -23.38
N LYS A 329 39.93 19.02 -24.53
CA LYS A 329 41.28 19.19 -25.12
C LYS A 329 41.80 20.63 -25.25
N THR A 330 40.94 21.64 -25.15
CA THR A 330 41.33 23.02 -25.44
C THR A 330 41.13 23.90 -24.20
N ASN A 331 42.24 24.37 -23.60
CA ASN A 331 42.27 25.26 -22.43
C ASN A 331 41.64 24.72 -21.12
N LEU A 332 41.26 23.44 -21.03
CA LEU A 332 40.62 22.85 -19.84
C LEU A 332 41.38 23.15 -18.53
N GLU A 333 42.68 22.88 -18.49
CA GLU A 333 43.56 23.16 -17.34
C GLU A 333 43.53 24.63 -16.91
N MET A 334 43.57 25.56 -17.88
CA MET A 334 43.48 27.00 -17.63
C MET A 334 42.11 27.42 -17.09
N ILE A 335 41.02 26.80 -17.57
CA ILE A 335 39.65 27.09 -17.10
C ILE A 335 39.47 26.56 -15.67
N VAL A 336 39.90 25.33 -15.40
CA VAL A 336 39.87 24.71 -14.07
C VAL A 336 40.69 25.54 -13.08
N ASP A 337 41.93 25.91 -13.41
CA ASP A 337 42.76 26.74 -12.54
C ASP A 337 42.08 28.09 -12.22
N ILE A 338 41.56 28.80 -13.22
CA ILE A 338 40.94 30.11 -13.01
C ILE A 338 39.70 30.03 -12.10
N GLU A 339 38.80 29.06 -12.32
CA GLU A 339 37.57 28.95 -11.53
C GLU A 339 37.82 28.33 -10.14
N VAL A 340 38.74 27.36 -10.01
CA VAL A 340 39.16 26.80 -8.71
C VAL A 340 39.84 27.87 -7.86
N ASN A 341 40.74 28.70 -8.40
CA ASN A 341 41.35 29.80 -7.64
C ASN A 341 40.30 30.75 -7.07
N LYS A 342 39.32 31.17 -7.88
CA LYS A 342 38.21 32.04 -7.43
C LYS A 342 37.43 31.38 -6.29
N PHE A 343 37.18 30.09 -6.37
CA PHE A 343 36.48 29.33 -5.34
C PHE A 343 37.27 29.27 -4.03
N LEU A 344 38.53 28.83 -4.08
CA LEU A 344 39.42 28.77 -2.91
C LEU A 344 39.52 30.15 -2.24
N ASP A 345 39.61 31.23 -3.03
CA ASP A 345 39.57 32.61 -2.54
C ASP A 345 38.26 33.00 -1.83
N ARG A 346 37.11 32.41 -2.16
CA ARG A 346 35.86 32.58 -1.39
C ARG A 346 35.89 31.73 -0.13
N CYS A 347 36.29 30.46 -0.25
CA CYS A 347 36.38 29.50 0.84
C CYS A 347 37.33 29.97 1.97
N PHE A 348 38.49 30.54 1.64
CA PHE A 348 39.41 31.14 2.62
C PHE A 348 38.76 32.29 3.41
N LYS A 349 37.95 33.12 2.76
CA LYS A 349 37.20 34.23 3.41
C LYS A 349 36.04 33.73 4.28
N LYS A 350 35.58 32.49 4.06
CA LYS A 350 34.57 31.77 4.87
C LYS A 350 35.19 30.84 5.93
N GLU A 351 36.51 30.89 6.16
CA GLU A 351 37.27 30.04 7.10
C GLU A 351 37.17 28.51 6.84
N VAL A 352 36.88 28.12 5.59
CA VAL A 352 36.83 26.71 5.16
C VAL A 352 38.23 26.11 5.15
N LYS A 353 38.38 24.88 5.67
CA LYS A 353 39.68 24.19 5.82
C LYS A 353 39.94 23.11 4.78
N MET A 354 38.88 22.50 4.28
CA MET A 354 38.95 21.37 3.34
C MET A 354 37.91 21.55 2.23
N ILE A 355 38.21 20.94 1.10
CA ILE A 355 37.43 20.95 -0.13
C ILE A 355 37.12 19.50 -0.49
N VAL A 356 35.90 19.23 -0.94
CA VAL A 356 35.49 17.93 -1.47
C VAL A 356 35.53 18.03 -2.99
N VAL A 357 36.20 17.10 -3.67
CA VAL A 357 36.12 16.96 -5.13
C VAL A 357 35.45 15.63 -5.44
N LYS A 358 34.35 15.67 -6.20
CA LYS A 358 33.57 14.49 -6.56
C LYS A 358 32.97 14.59 -7.97
N PRO A 359 32.90 13.50 -8.75
CA PRO A 359 32.16 13.47 -10.00
C PRO A 359 30.64 13.43 -9.76
N SER A 360 29.89 13.79 -10.81
CA SER A 360 28.42 13.73 -10.89
C SER A 360 28.00 13.03 -12.16
N GLY A 361 26.87 12.32 -12.09
CA GLY A 361 26.32 11.52 -13.17
C GLY A 361 26.04 10.09 -12.74
N ILE A 362 25.34 9.36 -13.60
CA ILE A 362 24.69 8.08 -13.27
C ILE A 362 25.66 6.93 -12.88
N MET A 363 26.95 7.07 -13.17
CA MET A 363 27.99 6.10 -12.80
C MET A 363 28.64 6.36 -11.42
N TRP A 364 28.31 7.48 -10.77
CA TRP A 364 29.04 8.06 -9.65
C TRP A 364 28.19 8.07 -8.38
N HIS A 365 27.83 6.87 -7.91
CA HIS A 365 27.03 6.61 -6.69
C HIS A 365 27.88 5.96 -5.58
N ALA A 366 27.29 5.70 -4.41
CA ALA A 366 27.95 5.04 -3.27
C ALA A 366 29.31 5.66 -2.87
N SER A 367 29.43 7.00 -2.98
CA SER A 367 30.68 7.77 -2.80
C SER A 367 31.85 7.42 -3.75
N ASN A 368 31.61 6.73 -4.86
CA ASN A 368 32.62 6.44 -5.88
C ASN A 368 33.21 7.74 -6.45
N GLY A 369 34.52 7.94 -6.30
CA GLY A 369 35.21 9.16 -6.73
C GLY A 369 35.10 10.36 -5.78
N VAL A 370 34.56 10.21 -4.56
CA VAL A 370 34.60 11.29 -3.56
C VAL A 370 36.01 11.38 -2.96
N THR A 371 36.61 12.58 -3.00
CA THR A 371 37.95 12.85 -2.44
C THR A 371 37.96 14.11 -1.57
N TYR A 372 38.83 14.13 -0.56
CA TYR A 372 38.94 15.21 0.43
C TYR A 372 40.33 15.85 0.39
N HIS A 373 40.38 17.17 0.28
CA HIS A 373 41.62 17.93 0.08
C HIS A 373 41.74 19.07 1.08
N TRP A 374 42.93 19.34 1.59
CA TRP A 374 43.18 20.56 2.36
C TRP A 374 43.13 21.78 1.44
N ILE A 375 42.50 22.88 1.87
CA ILE A 375 42.28 24.08 1.05
C ILE A 375 43.59 24.72 0.52
N HIS A 376 44.73 24.44 1.15
CA HIS A 376 46.05 24.88 0.71
C HIS A 376 46.64 24.04 -0.45
N ASN A 377 46.15 22.82 -0.68
CA ASN A 377 46.67 21.87 -1.67
C ASN A 377 46.05 22.13 -3.07
N ARG A 378 46.14 23.37 -3.57
CA ARG A 378 45.55 23.78 -4.86
C ARG A 378 45.94 22.86 -6.02
N GLU A 379 47.22 22.49 -6.11
CA GLU A 379 47.74 21.67 -7.21
C GLU A 379 47.11 20.26 -7.22
N GLU A 380 46.88 19.68 -6.04
CA GLU A 380 46.22 18.38 -5.84
C GLU A 380 44.74 18.43 -6.26
N ILE A 381 44.02 19.48 -5.84
CA ILE A 381 42.61 19.72 -6.20
C ILE A 381 42.47 19.83 -7.73
N ILE A 382 43.32 20.61 -8.40
CA ILE A 382 43.29 20.79 -9.85
C ILE A 382 43.63 19.49 -10.58
N GLN A 383 44.67 18.77 -10.13
CA GLN A 383 45.09 17.50 -10.71
C GLN A 383 43.96 16.46 -10.67
N VAL A 384 43.28 16.32 -9.53
CA VAL A 384 42.16 15.39 -9.37
C VAL A 384 40.95 15.75 -10.26
N ILE A 385 40.66 17.04 -10.45
CA ILE A 385 39.62 17.46 -11.40
C ILE A 385 39.99 17.03 -12.83
N LEU A 386 41.24 17.25 -13.25
CA LEU A 386 41.72 16.87 -14.58
C LEU A 386 41.74 15.34 -14.78
N GLU A 387 42.04 14.57 -13.73
CA GLU A 387 41.93 13.12 -13.72
C GLU A 387 40.49 12.64 -13.88
N PHE A 388 39.52 13.22 -13.15
CA PHE A 388 38.09 12.93 -13.39
C PHE A 388 37.67 13.29 -14.81
N PHE A 389 38.17 14.38 -15.39
CA PHE A 389 37.94 14.68 -16.80
C PHE A 389 38.46 13.60 -17.77
N THR A 390 39.39 12.71 -17.38
CA THR A 390 39.73 11.54 -18.19
C THR A 390 38.69 10.41 -18.10
N LEU A 391 37.96 10.30 -16.98
CA LEU A 391 37.09 9.18 -16.63
C LEU A 391 35.60 9.41 -16.93
N ILE A 392 35.10 10.65 -16.80
CA ILE A 392 33.67 10.97 -16.94
C ILE A 392 33.16 10.86 -18.38
N ASP A 393 31.90 10.43 -18.55
CA ASP A 393 31.20 10.33 -19.83
C ASP A 393 30.50 11.67 -20.20
N PRO A 394 30.16 11.93 -21.48
CA PRO A 394 29.36 13.11 -21.85
C PRO A 394 28.01 13.15 -21.12
N GLY A 395 27.72 14.28 -20.47
CA GLY A 395 26.56 14.47 -19.58
C GLY A 395 26.89 14.42 -18.08
N ASP A 396 28.09 13.93 -17.71
CA ASP A 396 28.59 13.98 -16.33
C ASP A 396 29.15 15.39 -15.99
N ALA A 397 29.45 15.64 -14.70
CA ALA A 397 30.15 16.84 -14.24
C ALA A 397 31.21 16.52 -13.16
N VAL A 398 32.09 17.47 -12.84
CA VAL A 398 32.97 17.41 -11.66
C VAL A 398 32.63 18.55 -10.71
N LEU A 399 32.27 18.23 -9.48
CA LEU A 399 31.89 19.18 -8.43
C LEU A 399 33.06 19.40 -7.48
N VAL A 400 33.29 20.66 -7.13
CA VAL A 400 34.27 21.14 -6.16
C VAL A 400 33.48 21.88 -5.08
N GLU A 401 33.42 21.32 -3.88
CA GLU A 401 32.48 21.72 -2.82
C GLU A 401 33.21 22.13 -1.52
N THR A 402 32.61 23.04 -0.75
CA THR A 402 33.09 23.33 0.62
C THR A 402 32.84 22.14 1.54
N PHE A 403 33.87 21.66 2.25
CA PHE A 403 33.65 20.69 3.32
C PHE A 403 32.81 21.29 4.46
N ILE A 404 31.82 20.53 4.94
CA ILE A 404 30.90 20.93 6.01
C ILE A 404 31.26 20.20 7.30
N GLU A 405 31.69 20.93 8.33
CA GLU A 405 31.96 20.32 9.65
C GLU A 405 30.67 19.81 10.31
N THR A 406 30.63 18.50 10.61
CA THR A 406 29.51 17.86 11.30
C THR A 406 29.52 18.17 12.80
N ILE A 407 28.41 17.85 13.48
CA ILE A 407 28.38 17.69 14.93
C ILE A 407 29.53 16.81 15.43
N LYS A 408 30.04 17.14 16.62
CA LYS A 408 31.17 16.45 17.26
C LYS A 408 30.74 15.85 18.60
N PRO A 409 31.26 14.69 19.00
CA PRO A 409 30.81 14.00 20.21
C PRO A 409 31.15 14.82 21.47
N VAL A 410 30.22 14.85 22.43
CA VAL A 410 30.43 15.58 23.69
C VAL A 410 31.54 14.92 24.53
N LYS A 411 32.50 15.75 24.98
CA LYS A 411 33.65 15.34 25.81
C LYS A 411 33.23 14.95 27.23
N ASN A 412 32.61 13.78 27.34
CA ASN A 412 32.13 13.23 28.61
C ASN A 412 33.29 12.68 29.44
N SER A 413 33.48 13.18 30.66
CA SER A 413 34.71 13.03 31.47
C SER A 413 35.00 11.62 31.99
N LYS A 414 34.12 10.65 31.70
CA LYS A 414 34.25 9.24 32.09
C LYS A 414 34.67 8.29 30.95
N VAL A 415 34.78 8.78 29.72
CA VAL A 415 35.22 7.97 28.57
C VAL A 415 36.74 8.12 28.38
N PRO A 416 37.52 7.03 28.22
CA PRO A 416 38.96 7.13 27.99
C PRO A 416 39.30 7.93 26.72
N ARG A 417 40.26 8.86 26.85
CA ARG A 417 40.70 9.79 25.76
C ARG A 417 40.99 9.10 24.41
N TRP A 418 41.42 7.84 24.43
CA TRP A 418 41.85 7.08 23.25
C TRP A 418 40.70 6.50 22.40
N ARG A 419 39.43 6.86 22.68
CA ARG A 419 38.26 6.51 21.82
C ARG A 419 37.29 7.67 21.53
N CYS A 420 37.62 8.90 21.91
CA CYS A 420 36.90 10.10 21.47
C CYS A 420 37.77 10.88 20.48
N THR A 421 37.86 10.37 19.25
CA THR A 421 38.55 11.04 18.14
C THR A 421 37.76 12.26 17.67
N GLU A 422 38.44 13.39 17.52
CA GLU A 422 37.84 14.65 17.03
C GLU A 422 37.67 14.66 15.49
N SER A 423 37.70 13.46 14.89
CA SER A 423 37.93 13.15 13.48
C SER A 423 36.85 12.22 12.91
N CYS A 424 35.65 12.17 13.51
CA CYS A 424 34.55 11.35 13.01
C CYS A 424 33.42 12.23 12.45
N ALA A 425 32.86 11.83 11.30
CA ALA A 425 31.75 12.49 10.64
C ALA A 425 30.43 11.78 10.93
N VAL A 426 29.34 12.53 11.06
CA VAL A 426 27.97 11.98 11.10
C VAL A 426 27.28 12.22 9.75
N HIS A 427 26.99 11.12 9.07
CA HIS A 427 26.20 11.08 7.84
C HIS A 427 24.78 10.64 8.16
N LEU A 428 23.78 11.22 7.50
CA LEU A 428 22.37 10.94 7.67
C LEU A 428 21.77 10.61 6.30
N ARG A 429 21.31 9.37 6.12
CA ARG A 429 20.62 8.91 4.91
C ARG A 429 19.12 8.84 5.18
N SER A 430 18.35 9.47 4.29
CA SER A 430 16.89 9.49 4.29
C SER A 430 16.37 8.71 3.08
N THR A 431 15.27 7.97 3.25
CA THR A 431 14.54 7.34 2.14
C THR A 431 13.18 8.02 1.99
N VAL A 432 12.83 8.42 0.77
CA VAL A 432 11.60 9.17 0.47
C VAL A 432 10.86 8.46 -0.65
N CYS A 433 9.60 8.12 -0.40
CA CYS A 433 8.74 7.41 -1.35
C CYS A 433 7.65 8.36 -1.88
N ARG A 434 7.27 8.21 -3.14
CA ARG A 434 6.03 8.79 -3.68
C ARG A 434 4.83 7.97 -3.20
N ARG A 435 3.73 8.63 -2.84
CA ARG A 435 2.43 7.99 -2.54
C ARG A 435 1.51 8.01 -3.76
N ASN A 436 0.52 7.12 -3.75
CA ASN A 436 -0.54 6.97 -4.75
C ASN A 436 -1.35 8.25 -5.07
N ASN A 437 -1.26 9.28 -4.23
CA ASN A 437 -1.93 10.57 -4.38
C ASN A 437 -0.98 11.70 -4.85
N ASP A 438 0.14 11.32 -5.48
CA ASP A 438 1.25 12.19 -5.90
C ASP A 438 1.67 13.20 -4.81
N THR A 439 2.08 12.67 -3.65
CA THR A 439 2.82 13.43 -2.61
C THR A 439 3.95 12.59 -2.05
N ALA A 440 5.08 13.20 -1.73
CA ALA A 440 6.20 12.55 -1.06
C ALA A 440 5.90 12.11 0.38
N VAL A 441 6.64 11.10 0.86
CA VAL A 441 6.73 10.73 2.27
C VAL A 441 8.13 10.22 2.61
N THR A 442 8.75 10.85 3.60
CA THR A 442 9.99 10.38 4.22
C THR A 442 9.67 9.16 5.10
N THR A 443 10.11 7.97 4.68
CA THR A 443 9.79 6.68 5.31
C THR A 443 10.85 6.17 6.26
N ASN A 444 12.11 6.55 6.03
CA ASN A 444 13.26 6.08 6.78
C ASN A 444 14.25 7.23 7.01
N ILE A 445 14.86 7.26 8.19
CA ILE A 445 16.01 8.11 8.51
C ILE A 445 16.96 7.29 9.38
N ASN A 446 18.19 7.14 8.89
CA ASN A 446 19.26 6.43 9.56
C ASN A 446 20.57 7.23 9.47
N CYS A 447 21.51 6.97 10.38
CA CYS A 447 22.79 7.65 10.44
C CYS A 447 23.96 6.66 10.41
N GLY A 448 24.97 6.98 9.61
CA GLY A 448 26.28 6.36 9.61
C GLY A 448 27.31 7.24 10.34
N ILE A 449 28.34 6.60 10.91
CA ILE A 449 29.49 7.29 11.52
C ILE A 449 30.76 6.60 11.02
N ALA A 450 31.65 7.35 10.38
CA ALA A 450 33.00 6.92 10.02
C ALA A 450 34.00 8.07 10.26
N PHE A 451 35.25 7.94 9.82
CA PHE A 451 36.24 9.01 9.92
C PHE A 451 35.97 10.15 8.92
N VAL A 452 36.40 11.37 9.26
CA VAL A 452 36.22 12.60 8.45
C VAL A 452 36.98 12.57 7.12
N GLU A 453 38.03 11.76 7.05
CA GLU A 453 38.94 11.66 5.90
C GLU A 453 38.49 10.56 4.89
N GLU A 454 37.41 9.83 5.19
CA GLU A 454 36.88 8.73 4.38
C GLU A 454 35.36 8.92 4.11
N PRO A 455 34.82 8.52 2.95
CA PRO A 455 33.38 8.60 2.70
C PRO A 455 32.56 7.63 3.58
N VAL A 456 31.38 8.08 4.01
CA VAL A 456 30.49 7.33 4.91
C VAL A 456 29.47 6.50 4.11
N THR A 457 29.81 5.23 3.86
CA THR A 457 29.01 4.24 3.11
C THR A 457 28.50 3.14 4.03
N GLU A 458 27.60 2.28 3.56
CA GLU A 458 27.20 1.05 4.26
C GLU A 458 28.33 0.02 4.45
N THR A 459 29.48 0.20 3.77
CA THR A 459 30.70 -0.60 4.01
C THR A 459 31.63 0.00 5.07
N THR A 460 31.56 1.31 5.33
CA THR A 460 32.42 2.02 6.29
C THR A 460 31.71 2.43 7.59
N ALA A 461 30.39 2.30 7.68
CA ALA A 461 29.60 2.69 8.86
C ALA A 461 28.45 1.73 9.23
N ILE A 462 28.28 1.49 10.54
CA ILE A 462 27.11 0.79 11.09
C ILE A 462 25.93 1.78 11.22
N LEU A 463 24.81 1.44 10.59
CA LEU A 463 23.59 2.26 10.56
C LEU A 463 22.87 2.32 11.91
N GLN A 464 22.46 3.51 12.32
CA GLN A 464 21.83 3.80 13.63
C GLN A 464 20.60 4.71 13.47
N PRO A 465 19.61 4.68 14.38
CA PRO A 465 18.50 5.63 14.37
C PRO A 465 18.96 7.04 14.73
N LEU A 466 18.45 8.06 14.04
CA LEU A 466 18.82 9.47 14.23
C LEU A 466 18.82 9.91 15.70
N ARG A 467 17.73 9.63 16.43
CA ARG A 467 17.58 9.94 17.86
C ARG A 467 18.69 9.30 18.73
N THR A 468 19.14 8.09 18.41
CA THR A 468 20.26 7.44 19.11
C THR A 468 21.58 8.17 18.84
N THR A 469 21.84 8.52 17.58
CA THR A 469 23.06 9.26 17.18
C THR A 469 23.09 10.66 17.80
N LEU A 470 21.98 11.40 17.77
CA LEU A 470 21.88 12.74 18.38
C LEU A 470 22.13 12.71 19.89
N ILE A 471 21.56 11.74 20.62
CA ILE A 471 21.81 11.56 22.06
C ILE A 471 23.28 11.19 22.33
N ALA A 472 23.88 10.31 21.53
CA ALA A 472 25.31 9.97 21.64
C ALA A 472 26.23 11.18 21.38
N TYR A 473 25.80 12.13 20.55
CA TYR A 473 26.48 13.40 20.29
C TYR A 473 26.04 14.51 21.26
N GLY A 474 25.32 14.17 22.33
CA GLY A 474 25.01 15.07 23.45
C GLY A 474 23.82 16.02 23.23
N VAL A 475 23.01 15.79 22.20
CA VAL A 475 21.70 16.44 22.04
C VAL A 475 20.70 15.69 22.91
N THR A 476 20.52 16.13 24.16
CA THR A 476 19.67 15.47 25.18
C THR A 476 18.35 16.20 25.43
N ASP A 477 17.89 16.96 24.45
CA ASP A 477 16.70 17.81 24.50
C ASP A 477 15.70 17.23 23.51
N ASP A 478 14.67 16.53 24.01
CA ASP A 478 13.70 15.80 23.19
C ASP A 478 13.03 16.71 22.16
N ASP A 479 12.59 17.91 22.55
CA ASP A 479 12.01 18.87 21.62
C ASP A 479 12.99 19.26 20.49
N LYS A 480 14.30 19.34 20.75
CA LYS A 480 15.31 19.60 19.71
C LYS A 480 15.54 18.40 18.79
N ILE A 481 15.52 17.18 19.33
CA ILE A 481 15.59 15.95 18.52
C ILE A 481 14.38 15.88 17.59
N ASP A 482 13.18 16.04 18.15
CA ASP A 482 11.93 15.83 17.43
C ASP A 482 11.66 16.96 16.42
N ARG A 483 12.10 18.21 16.70
CA ARG A 483 12.17 19.27 15.69
C ARG A 483 13.15 18.93 14.57
N PHE A 484 14.39 18.56 14.87
CA PHE A 484 15.37 18.24 13.82
C PHE A 484 14.94 17.04 12.96
N GLU A 485 14.34 16.01 13.55
CA GLU A 485 13.76 14.88 12.81
C GLU A 485 12.58 15.32 11.93
N LYS A 486 11.79 16.32 12.35
CA LYS A 486 10.75 16.94 11.50
C LYS A 486 11.37 17.75 10.36
N ASP A 487 12.35 18.59 10.65
CA ASP A 487 13.04 19.43 9.67
C ASP A 487 13.66 18.57 8.54
N VAL A 488 14.30 17.45 8.90
CA VAL A 488 14.78 16.44 7.95
C VAL A 488 13.63 15.83 7.15
N LYS A 489 12.54 15.39 7.79
CA LYS A 489 11.41 14.76 7.07
C LYS A 489 10.77 15.69 6.05
N GLU A 490 10.64 16.97 6.37
CA GLU A 490 10.02 17.98 5.51
C GLU A 490 10.97 18.41 4.38
N ALA A 491 12.25 18.63 4.67
CA ALA A 491 13.28 18.86 3.64
C ALA A 491 13.38 17.70 2.64
N SER A 492 13.44 16.46 3.15
CA SER A 492 13.47 15.24 2.34
C SER A 492 12.22 15.09 1.45
N ALA A 493 11.03 15.37 1.98
CA ALA A 493 9.79 15.31 1.22
C ALA A 493 9.76 16.37 0.11
N ALA A 494 10.10 17.63 0.44
CA ALA A 494 10.10 18.74 -0.50
C ALA A 494 11.06 18.54 -1.69
N ILE A 495 12.18 17.85 -1.50
CA ILE A 495 13.10 17.47 -2.59
C ILE A 495 12.40 16.51 -3.59
N LEU A 496 11.69 15.50 -3.10
CA LEU A 496 10.94 14.60 -3.98
C LEU A 496 9.74 15.31 -4.62
N ASP A 497 8.97 16.11 -3.87
CA ASP A 497 7.85 16.88 -4.42
C ASP A 497 8.32 17.88 -5.51
N SER A 498 9.53 18.44 -5.40
CA SER A 498 10.15 19.28 -6.44
C SER A 498 10.52 18.49 -7.70
N ILE A 499 11.15 17.31 -7.54
CA ILE A 499 11.41 16.38 -8.65
C ILE A 499 10.10 15.96 -9.33
N MET A 500 9.05 15.70 -8.56
CA MET A 500 7.72 15.35 -9.07
C MET A 500 7.08 16.51 -9.85
N SER A 501 7.24 17.75 -9.39
CA SER A 501 6.79 18.94 -10.12
C SER A 501 7.52 19.08 -11.46
N TYR A 502 8.85 18.94 -11.48
CA TYR A 502 9.64 18.99 -12.71
C TYR A 502 9.28 17.85 -13.67
N GLU A 503 9.13 16.62 -13.18
CA GLU A 503 8.67 15.49 -13.98
C GLU A 503 7.29 15.71 -14.58
N SER A 504 6.42 16.50 -13.94
CA SER A 504 5.05 16.73 -14.43
C SER A 504 5.02 17.48 -15.77
N ASP A 505 5.98 18.36 -16.03
CA ASP A 505 6.12 19.12 -17.28
C ASP A 505 6.78 18.31 -18.41
N LEU A 506 7.52 17.23 -18.11
CA LEU A 506 8.24 16.42 -19.10
C LEU A 506 7.30 15.57 -19.98
N ASP A 507 7.64 15.43 -21.27
CA ASP A 507 6.93 14.55 -22.20
C ASP A 507 7.29 13.05 -22.01
N THR A 508 6.55 12.16 -22.67
CA THR A 508 6.75 10.71 -22.56
C THR A 508 8.12 10.20 -23.06
N SER A 509 8.72 10.87 -24.04
CA SER A 509 10.06 10.58 -24.58
C SER A 509 11.15 11.12 -23.65
N GLU A 510 10.91 12.26 -23.02
CA GLU A 510 11.78 12.84 -21.99
C GLU A 510 11.78 11.98 -20.73
N ARG A 511 10.62 11.53 -20.23
CA ARG A 511 10.51 10.56 -19.13
C ARG A 511 10.98 9.15 -19.50
N GLY A 512 11.14 8.84 -20.78
CA GLY A 512 11.65 7.55 -21.27
C GLY A 512 10.66 6.37 -21.28
N GLY A 513 9.39 6.60 -20.95
CA GLY A 513 8.35 5.56 -20.92
C GLY A 513 6.97 6.14 -20.60
N LEU A 514 5.90 5.46 -21.04
CA LEU A 514 4.53 6.01 -21.00
C LEU A 514 4.05 6.41 -19.59
N PHE A 515 4.51 5.65 -18.59
CA PHE A 515 4.19 5.85 -17.19
C PHE A 515 5.48 5.80 -16.34
N ALA A 516 6.58 6.35 -16.85
CA ALA A 516 7.82 6.52 -16.11
C ALA A 516 7.74 7.76 -15.20
N GLN A 517 8.09 7.60 -13.93
CA GLN A 517 8.16 8.66 -12.92
C GLN A 517 9.04 8.19 -11.74
N THR A 518 9.76 9.07 -11.06
CA THR A 518 10.55 8.71 -9.88
C THR A 518 9.63 8.43 -8.68
N ASP A 519 9.47 7.15 -8.30
CA ASP A 519 8.61 6.72 -7.18
C ASP A 519 9.37 6.59 -5.84
N ILE A 520 10.71 6.65 -5.85
CA ILE A 520 11.55 6.62 -4.65
C ILE A 520 12.89 7.33 -4.86
N ILE A 521 13.39 8.02 -3.83
CA ILE A 521 14.76 8.54 -3.77
C ILE A 521 15.43 8.27 -2.42
N GLY A 522 16.76 8.19 -2.45
CA GLY A 522 17.63 8.35 -1.29
C GLY A 522 18.17 9.77 -1.25
N ILE A 523 18.32 10.32 -0.05
CA ILE A 523 18.89 11.66 0.16
C ILE A 523 19.91 11.57 1.29
N ASP A 524 21.10 12.06 1.00
CA ASP A 524 22.26 12.03 1.87
C ASP A 524 22.56 13.43 2.40
N PHE A 525 22.60 13.54 3.73
CA PHE A 525 22.80 14.77 4.48
C PHE A 525 23.97 14.65 5.46
N VAL A 526 24.59 15.78 5.78
CA VAL A 526 25.44 15.93 6.96
C VAL A 526 24.77 16.81 8.01
N ILE A 527 24.96 16.49 9.28
CA ILE A 527 24.37 17.24 10.41
C ILE A 527 25.34 18.36 10.82
N ALA A 528 25.14 19.57 10.30
CA ALA A 528 25.88 20.75 10.73
C ALA A 528 25.33 21.29 12.06
N SER A 529 26.14 22.08 12.78
CA SER A 529 25.69 22.81 13.97
C SER A 529 26.30 24.20 14.06
N ARG A 530 25.47 25.23 14.18
CA ARG A 530 25.88 26.63 14.30
C ARG A 530 25.19 27.27 15.49
N ASN A 531 25.97 27.78 16.45
CA ASN A 531 25.47 28.36 17.71
C ASN A 531 24.52 27.43 18.51
N GLY A 532 24.64 26.11 18.35
CA GLY A 532 23.77 25.11 19.00
C GLY A 532 22.45 24.83 18.28
N VAL A 533 22.20 25.45 17.12
CA VAL A 533 21.14 25.07 16.19
C VAL A 533 21.70 23.99 15.26
N LEU A 534 20.99 22.86 15.14
CA LEU A 534 21.31 21.81 14.17
C LEU A 534 20.74 22.18 12.80
N THR A 535 21.40 21.78 11.72
CA THR A 535 20.92 22.02 10.35
C THR A 535 21.26 20.83 9.46
N PRO A 536 20.28 20.21 8.78
CA PRO A 536 20.56 19.17 7.80
C PRO A 536 21.08 19.83 6.52
N VAL A 537 22.27 19.46 6.09
CA VAL A 537 22.90 19.99 4.88
C VAL A 537 22.92 18.88 3.83
N CYS A 538 22.16 19.04 2.75
CA CYS A 538 22.00 18.04 1.70
C CYS A 538 23.25 18.00 0.82
N ILE A 539 23.87 16.83 0.69
CA ILE A 539 25.12 16.65 -0.08
C ILE A 539 24.93 15.85 -1.37
N GLU A 540 23.93 14.97 -1.41
CA GLU A 540 23.64 14.08 -2.54
C GLU A 540 22.17 13.61 -2.53
N VAL A 541 21.62 13.39 -3.72
CA VAL A 541 20.32 12.74 -3.97
C VAL A 541 20.58 11.61 -4.98
N ASN A 542 19.87 10.50 -4.86
CA ASN A 542 19.98 9.34 -5.74
C ASN A 542 18.63 8.62 -5.90
N SER A 543 18.49 7.83 -6.96
CA SER A 543 17.28 7.05 -7.25
C SER A 543 17.45 5.53 -7.13
N HIS A 544 18.68 4.98 -7.13
CA HIS A 544 18.91 3.55 -7.40
C HIS A 544 19.66 2.74 -6.32
N ASP A 545 20.41 3.33 -5.39
CA ASP A 545 20.99 2.62 -4.21
C ASP A 545 20.13 2.77 -2.94
N CYS A 546 19.09 3.62 -3.00
CA CYS A 546 18.26 4.03 -1.87
C CYS A 546 17.60 2.91 -1.05
N THR A 547 17.31 1.75 -1.64
CA THR A 547 16.64 0.60 -0.99
C THR A 547 17.58 -0.43 -0.35
N ILE A 548 18.90 -0.36 -0.63
CA ILE A 548 19.89 -1.30 -0.08
C ILE A 548 19.93 -1.19 1.45
N ASN A 549 20.09 0.04 1.95
CA ASN A 549 20.23 0.30 3.38
C ASN A 549 18.93 0.03 4.17
N CYS A 550 17.77 0.03 3.50
CA CYS A 550 16.49 -0.36 4.11
C CYS A 550 16.52 -1.81 4.63
N HIS A 551 17.07 -2.76 3.88
CA HIS A 551 17.12 -4.16 4.31
C HIS A 551 18.03 -4.34 5.54
N THR A 552 19.26 -3.82 5.47
CA THR A 552 20.24 -3.85 6.58
C THR A 552 19.68 -3.21 7.84
N PHE A 553 19.01 -2.06 7.71
CA PHE A 553 18.42 -1.33 8.84
C PHE A 553 17.20 -2.05 9.45
N GLU A 554 16.35 -2.68 8.63
CA GLU A 554 15.23 -3.51 9.12
C GLU A 554 15.69 -4.81 9.80
N THR A 555 16.87 -5.32 9.45
CA THR A 555 17.50 -6.47 10.14
C THR A 555 18.04 -6.07 11.51
N PHE A 556 18.71 -4.91 11.65
CA PHE A 556 19.10 -4.38 12.97
C PHE A 556 17.91 -3.95 13.83
N TYR A 557 16.82 -3.48 13.21
CA TYR A 557 15.64 -2.94 13.91
C TYR A 557 14.32 -3.59 13.44
N PRO A 558 14.01 -4.84 13.85
CA PRO A 558 12.83 -5.57 13.36
C PRO A 558 11.46 -4.91 13.57
N LYS A 559 11.35 -3.90 14.45
CA LYS A 559 10.14 -3.07 14.61
C LYS A 559 9.89 -2.09 13.45
N LEU A 560 10.89 -1.91 12.59
CA LEU A 560 10.82 -1.09 11.37
C LEU A 560 10.54 -1.92 10.11
N LYS A 561 10.57 -3.27 10.20
CA LYS A 561 10.16 -4.15 9.10
C LYS A 561 8.84 -3.68 8.48
N LYS A 562 8.77 -3.68 7.16
CA LYS A 562 7.65 -3.21 6.33
C LYS A 562 7.49 -1.69 6.20
N LYS A 563 8.15 -0.88 7.04
CA LYS A 563 7.91 0.58 7.10
C LYS A 563 8.83 1.39 6.19
N THR A 564 10.03 0.88 5.92
CA THR A 564 11.02 1.64 5.13
C THR A 564 10.62 1.79 3.66
N VAL A 565 9.99 0.76 3.08
CA VAL A 565 9.56 0.71 1.67
C VAL A 565 8.06 0.44 1.48
N GLY A 566 7.29 0.33 2.56
CA GLY A 566 5.85 0.02 2.50
C GLY A 566 5.03 0.92 1.58
N PRO A 567 5.17 2.27 1.65
CA PRO A 567 4.50 3.20 0.75
C PRO A 567 4.96 3.10 -0.72
N TYR A 568 6.22 2.75 -0.97
CA TYR A 568 6.73 2.52 -2.33
C TYR A 568 6.07 1.28 -2.95
N VAL A 569 6.02 0.17 -2.20
CA VAL A 569 5.32 -1.06 -2.61
C VAL A 569 3.83 -0.80 -2.87
N GLU A 570 3.16 -0.01 -2.02
CA GLU A 570 1.76 0.37 -2.20
C GLU A 570 1.55 1.16 -3.50
N THR A 571 2.43 2.13 -3.80
CA THR A 571 2.42 2.87 -5.07
C THR A 571 2.59 1.92 -6.27
N MET A 572 3.45 0.88 -6.19
CA MET A 572 3.55 -0.14 -7.25
C MET A 572 2.22 -0.89 -7.47
N ILE A 573 1.52 -1.22 -6.39
CA ILE A 573 0.27 -1.98 -6.41
C ILE A 573 -0.87 -1.12 -6.97
N VAL A 574 -1.04 0.12 -6.50
CA VAL A 574 -2.12 0.99 -6.99
C VAL A 574 -1.88 1.42 -8.43
N ARG A 575 -0.64 1.74 -8.83
CA ARG A 575 -0.30 2.02 -10.24
C ARG A 575 -0.53 0.77 -11.13
N SER A 576 -0.26 -0.44 -10.61
CA SER A 576 -0.62 -1.70 -11.30
C SER A 576 -2.12 -1.88 -11.49
N VAL A 577 -2.93 -1.61 -10.46
CA VAL A 577 -4.39 -1.74 -10.53
C VAL A 577 -4.97 -0.70 -11.49
N ASN A 578 -4.50 0.54 -11.45
CA ASN A 578 -4.93 1.59 -12.38
C ASN A 578 -4.68 1.18 -13.85
N LEU A 579 -3.51 0.60 -14.18
CA LEU A 579 -3.24 0.08 -15.52
C LEU A 579 -4.22 -1.03 -15.96
N LEU A 580 -4.70 -1.85 -15.02
CA LEU A 580 -5.68 -2.90 -15.29
C LEU A 580 -7.13 -2.37 -15.40
N MET A 581 -7.45 -1.25 -14.73
CA MET A 581 -8.79 -0.65 -14.75
C MET A 581 -9.03 0.27 -15.95
N VAL A 582 -8.04 1.04 -16.38
CA VAL A 582 -8.17 2.01 -17.47
C VAL A 582 -8.66 1.34 -18.77
N GLY A 583 -9.80 1.82 -19.28
CA GLY A 583 -10.44 1.33 -20.49
C GLY A 583 -11.35 0.11 -20.31
N LYS A 584 -11.49 -0.45 -19.09
CA LYS A 584 -12.52 -1.48 -18.80
C LYS A 584 -13.91 -0.88 -18.93
N THR A 585 -14.85 -1.68 -19.42
CA THR A 585 -16.27 -1.27 -19.57
C THR A 585 -17.15 -1.96 -18.54
N VAL A 586 -17.87 -1.20 -17.73
CA VAL A 586 -18.66 -1.68 -16.60
C VAL A 586 -20.14 -1.35 -16.80
N LEU A 587 -21.00 -2.37 -16.65
CA LEU A 587 -22.44 -2.20 -16.61
C LEU A 587 -22.87 -1.75 -15.22
N VAL A 588 -23.57 -0.63 -15.14
CA VAL A 588 -24.23 -0.13 -13.92
C VAL A 588 -25.74 -0.18 -14.16
N VAL A 589 -26.50 -0.72 -13.20
CA VAL A 589 -27.97 -0.78 -13.27
C VAL A 589 -28.57 0.00 -12.12
N GLY A 590 -29.41 0.99 -12.40
CA GLY A 590 -29.92 1.94 -11.41
C GLY A 590 -28.89 3.02 -11.07
N GLY A 591 -29.08 4.21 -11.64
CA GLY A 591 -28.30 5.41 -11.34
C GLY A 591 -28.63 6.02 -9.98
N GLY A 592 -29.85 5.79 -9.49
CA GLY A 592 -30.31 6.19 -8.16
C GLY A 592 -30.78 7.65 -8.08
N ASP A 593 -30.63 8.26 -6.91
CA ASP A 593 -30.94 9.68 -6.68
C ASP A 593 -29.66 10.54 -6.67
N TYR A 594 -29.81 11.84 -6.42
CA TYR A 594 -28.68 12.78 -6.38
C TYR A 594 -27.56 12.37 -5.40
N SER A 595 -27.83 11.54 -4.37
CA SER A 595 -26.77 11.02 -3.49
C SER A 595 -25.71 10.19 -4.21
N LYS A 596 -25.94 9.82 -5.49
CA LYS A 596 -25.07 9.02 -6.35
C LYS A 596 -24.26 9.85 -7.36
N HIS A 597 -24.42 11.19 -7.41
CA HIS A 597 -23.74 12.04 -8.40
C HIS A 597 -22.22 11.93 -8.41
N PHE A 598 -21.60 11.56 -7.28
CA PHE A 598 -20.15 11.40 -7.18
C PHE A 598 -19.57 10.20 -7.94
N ILE A 599 -20.40 9.30 -8.46
CA ILE A 599 -19.97 8.00 -9.02
C ILE A 599 -19.43 8.16 -10.44
N TRP A 600 -20.10 8.95 -11.26
CA TRP A 600 -19.81 9.12 -12.69
C TRP A 600 -18.46 9.84 -12.94
N PRO A 601 -18.18 11.03 -12.36
CA PRO A 601 -16.86 11.66 -12.49
C PRO A 601 -15.74 10.84 -11.83
N ALA A 602 -16.03 10.02 -10.81
CA ALA A 602 -15.03 9.12 -10.23
C ALA A 602 -14.73 7.91 -11.12
N ALA A 603 -15.70 7.41 -11.90
CA ALA A 603 -15.46 6.40 -12.92
C ALA A 603 -14.63 6.98 -14.09
N GLU A 604 -14.91 8.22 -14.50
CA GLU A 604 -14.10 8.96 -15.48
C GLU A 604 -12.66 9.20 -15.00
N GLU A 605 -12.47 9.63 -13.74
CA GLU A 605 -11.16 9.79 -13.08
C GLU A 605 -10.33 8.48 -13.11
N MET A 606 -11.01 7.34 -12.96
CA MET A 606 -10.40 6.00 -13.07
C MET A 606 -10.20 5.51 -14.52
N GLY A 607 -10.68 6.25 -15.52
CA GLY A 607 -10.69 5.83 -16.93
C GLY A 607 -11.60 4.63 -17.22
N ILE A 608 -12.60 4.38 -16.37
CA ILE A 608 -13.60 3.31 -16.54
C ILE A 608 -14.71 3.81 -17.44
N LYS A 609 -15.12 2.97 -18.39
CA LYS A 609 -16.28 3.23 -19.25
C LYS A 609 -17.57 2.76 -18.60
N VAL A 610 -18.58 3.62 -18.54
CA VAL A 610 -19.86 3.31 -17.87
C VAL A 610 -20.97 3.07 -18.89
N VAL A 611 -21.56 1.87 -18.83
CA VAL A 611 -22.82 1.55 -19.52
C VAL A 611 -23.92 1.58 -18.46
N LEU A 612 -24.74 2.63 -18.44
CA LEU A 612 -25.80 2.82 -17.45
C LEU A 612 -27.15 2.34 -18.00
N VAL A 613 -27.78 1.39 -17.31
CA VAL A 613 -29.18 1.00 -17.53
C VAL A 613 -30.04 1.69 -16.48
N GLU A 614 -30.99 2.51 -16.92
CA GLU A 614 -31.83 3.34 -16.04
C GLU A 614 -33.29 3.40 -16.54
N SER A 615 -34.25 3.46 -15.62
CA SER A 615 -35.68 3.52 -15.91
C SER A 615 -36.17 4.92 -16.28
N ASP A 616 -35.61 6.00 -15.70
CA ASP A 616 -35.93 7.37 -16.14
C ASP A 616 -35.10 7.78 -17.37
N PRO A 617 -35.70 8.02 -18.55
CA PRO A 617 -34.98 8.46 -19.75
C PRO A 617 -34.40 9.88 -19.67
N ASN A 618 -34.63 10.61 -18.58
CA ASN A 618 -34.11 11.95 -18.28
C ASN A 618 -33.21 12.00 -17.03
N HIS A 619 -32.79 10.84 -16.51
CA HIS A 619 -31.95 10.73 -15.32
C HIS A 619 -30.69 11.61 -15.44
N PHE A 620 -30.31 12.27 -14.34
CA PHE A 620 -29.26 13.30 -14.36
C PHE A 620 -27.91 12.82 -14.93
N ALA A 621 -27.51 11.58 -14.62
CA ALA A 621 -26.24 10.98 -15.05
C ALA A 621 -26.15 10.62 -16.54
N LYS A 622 -27.20 10.87 -17.32
CA LYS A 622 -27.33 10.43 -18.72
C LYS A 622 -26.26 10.96 -19.66
N ASP A 623 -25.80 12.19 -19.42
CA ASP A 623 -24.76 12.84 -20.21
C ASP A 623 -23.35 12.67 -19.56
N ASP A 624 -23.27 12.01 -18.39
CA ASP A 624 -22.06 11.74 -17.60
C ASP A 624 -21.49 10.31 -17.83
N VAL A 625 -21.97 9.55 -18.84
CA VAL A 625 -21.65 8.12 -19.06
C VAL A 625 -21.46 7.76 -20.55
N ASP A 626 -20.64 6.74 -20.87
CA ASP A 626 -20.33 6.33 -22.25
C ASP A 626 -21.54 5.82 -23.06
N GLU A 627 -22.41 5.01 -22.44
CA GLU A 627 -23.66 4.54 -23.06
C GLU A 627 -24.80 4.57 -22.05
N PHE A 628 -25.88 5.28 -22.38
CA PHE A 628 -27.09 5.36 -21.58
C PHE A 628 -28.23 4.54 -22.22
N ILE A 629 -28.73 3.54 -21.49
CA ILE A 629 -29.76 2.59 -21.95
C ILE A 629 -31.05 2.84 -21.17
N PRO A 630 -32.01 3.62 -21.71
CA PRO A 630 -33.32 3.81 -21.07
C PRO A 630 -34.15 2.52 -21.16
N PHE A 631 -34.38 1.89 -20.02
CA PHE A 631 -35.13 0.64 -19.91
C PHE A 631 -35.86 0.56 -18.55
N ASP A 632 -37.19 0.57 -18.59
CA ASP A 632 -38.02 0.38 -17.39
C ASP A 632 -37.84 -1.02 -16.81
N PHE A 633 -37.27 -1.07 -15.61
CA PHE A 633 -37.10 -2.26 -14.77
C PHE A 633 -37.80 -2.14 -13.42
N SER A 634 -38.65 -1.11 -13.22
CA SER A 634 -39.22 -0.72 -11.92
C SER A 634 -40.03 -1.81 -11.22
N ASP A 635 -40.65 -2.72 -11.97
CA ASP A 635 -41.31 -3.92 -11.46
C ASP A 635 -40.30 -5.06 -11.21
N HIS A 636 -39.64 -5.01 -10.05
CA HIS A 636 -38.69 -6.05 -9.64
C HIS A 636 -39.31 -7.45 -9.41
N THR A 637 -40.64 -7.62 -9.53
CA THR A 637 -41.24 -8.97 -9.65
C THR A 637 -40.95 -9.62 -11.01
N GLN A 638 -40.50 -8.84 -11.99
CA GLN A 638 -40.13 -9.27 -13.35
C GLN A 638 -38.61 -9.24 -13.61
N ASP A 639 -37.75 -9.18 -12.57
CA ASP A 639 -36.28 -9.11 -12.69
C ASP A 639 -35.68 -10.19 -13.61
N ASP A 640 -36.25 -11.40 -13.62
CA ASP A 640 -35.85 -12.49 -14.53
C ASP A 640 -36.01 -12.10 -16.02
N GLN A 641 -37.11 -11.41 -16.34
CA GLN A 641 -37.37 -10.89 -17.68
C GLN A 641 -36.53 -9.64 -17.97
N HIS A 642 -36.29 -8.79 -16.97
CA HIS A 642 -35.46 -7.59 -17.10
C HIS A 642 -34.01 -7.97 -17.39
N ALA A 643 -33.43 -8.87 -16.61
CA ALA A 643 -32.10 -9.44 -16.84
C ALA A 643 -31.98 -10.04 -18.24
N MET A 644 -32.96 -10.83 -18.68
CA MET A 644 -32.95 -11.41 -20.03
C MET A 644 -33.12 -10.38 -21.16
N LYS A 645 -33.91 -9.30 -20.97
CA LYS A 645 -34.03 -8.21 -21.95
C LYS A 645 -32.71 -7.43 -22.08
N ILE A 646 -32.11 -7.05 -20.94
CA ILE A 646 -30.84 -6.33 -20.85
C ILE A 646 -29.68 -7.18 -21.44
N PHE A 647 -29.57 -8.44 -21.05
CA PHE A 647 -28.60 -9.39 -21.60
C PHE A 647 -28.71 -9.53 -23.13
N ASN A 648 -29.93 -9.63 -23.66
CA ASN A 648 -30.16 -9.72 -25.10
C ASN A 648 -29.82 -8.40 -25.82
N TYR A 649 -30.02 -7.23 -25.21
CA TYR A 649 -29.58 -5.94 -25.75
C TYR A 649 -28.04 -5.88 -25.83
N ILE A 650 -27.35 -6.14 -24.73
CA ILE A 650 -25.87 -6.17 -24.63
C ILE A 650 -25.29 -7.09 -25.71
N ARG A 651 -25.82 -8.32 -25.80
CA ARG A 651 -25.38 -9.32 -26.79
C ARG A 651 -25.69 -8.92 -28.24
N LYS A 652 -26.84 -8.29 -28.50
CA LYS A 652 -27.24 -7.85 -29.85
C LYS A 652 -26.36 -6.71 -30.36
N ASN A 653 -26.00 -5.77 -29.49
CA ASN A 653 -25.17 -4.62 -29.83
C ASN A 653 -23.66 -4.91 -29.73
N THR A 654 -23.28 -6.13 -29.33
CA THR A 654 -21.90 -6.59 -29.17
C THR A 654 -21.10 -5.78 -28.14
N ILE A 655 -21.78 -5.28 -27.10
CA ILE A 655 -21.16 -4.54 -26.01
C ILE A 655 -20.29 -5.51 -25.20
N LYS A 656 -18.97 -5.31 -25.22
CA LYS A 656 -18.03 -6.05 -24.37
C LYS A 656 -18.04 -5.41 -22.98
N LEU A 657 -18.40 -6.20 -21.98
CA LEU A 657 -18.32 -5.81 -20.56
C LEU A 657 -17.16 -6.54 -19.89
N ASP A 658 -16.43 -5.84 -19.05
CA ASP A 658 -15.40 -6.38 -18.16
C ASP A 658 -15.91 -6.49 -16.70
N GLY A 659 -17.00 -5.79 -16.35
CA GLY A 659 -17.65 -5.88 -15.03
C GLY A 659 -19.13 -5.46 -15.04
N CYS A 660 -19.85 -5.76 -13.95
CA CYS A 660 -21.28 -5.46 -13.76
C CYS A 660 -21.60 -5.24 -12.26
N LEU A 661 -22.28 -4.15 -11.91
CA LEU A 661 -22.58 -3.78 -10.52
C LEU A 661 -23.82 -2.85 -10.38
N THR A 662 -24.20 -2.52 -9.13
CA THR A 662 -25.12 -1.42 -8.80
C THR A 662 -24.75 -0.77 -7.46
N PHE A 663 -25.18 0.48 -7.27
CA PHE A 663 -25.14 1.19 -6.00
C PHE A 663 -26.54 1.51 -5.45
N TRP A 664 -27.58 0.92 -6.06
CA TRP A 664 -28.99 1.07 -5.68
C TRP A 664 -29.57 -0.23 -5.10
N GLU A 665 -30.25 -0.15 -3.96
CA GLU A 665 -30.68 -1.33 -3.18
C GLU A 665 -31.62 -2.26 -3.94
N ASP A 666 -32.60 -1.71 -4.64
CA ASP A 666 -33.63 -2.49 -5.34
C ASP A 666 -33.06 -3.24 -6.57
N CYS A 667 -31.94 -2.76 -7.13
CA CYS A 667 -31.29 -3.37 -8.30
C CYS A 667 -30.32 -4.52 -7.94
N VAL A 668 -30.05 -4.78 -6.66
CA VAL A 668 -29.04 -5.79 -6.26
C VAL A 668 -29.40 -7.22 -6.75
N PRO A 669 -30.66 -7.70 -6.67
CA PRO A 669 -31.05 -9.00 -7.24
C PRO A 669 -30.90 -9.06 -8.77
N LEU A 670 -31.39 -8.02 -9.47
CA LEU A 670 -31.27 -7.87 -10.92
C LEU A 670 -29.82 -7.91 -11.41
N VAL A 671 -28.91 -7.23 -10.70
CA VAL A 671 -27.47 -7.25 -10.99
C VAL A 671 -26.86 -8.62 -10.71
N ALA A 672 -27.18 -9.28 -9.59
CA ALA A 672 -26.69 -10.63 -9.32
C ALA A 672 -27.13 -11.64 -10.40
N ARG A 673 -28.34 -11.47 -10.95
CA ARG A 673 -28.84 -12.22 -12.12
C ARG A 673 -28.05 -11.90 -13.39
N LEU A 674 -27.79 -10.62 -13.67
CA LEU A 674 -27.00 -10.19 -14.83
C LEU A 674 -25.54 -10.69 -14.77
N CYS A 675 -24.87 -10.60 -13.61
CA CYS A 675 -23.53 -11.16 -13.42
C CYS A 675 -23.51 -12.67 -13.71
N HIS A 676 -24.54 -13.41 -13.32
CA HIS A 676 -24.66 -14.83 -13.64
C HIS A 676 -24.82 -15.08 -15.16
N LEU A 677 -25.72 -14.34 -15.83
CA LEU A 677 -25.96 -14.48 -17.29
C LEU A 677 -24.75 -14.06 -18.14
N LEU A 678 -24.01 -13.03 -17.70
CA LEU A 678 -22.83 -12.49 -18.38
C LEU A 678 -21.52 -13.24 -18.04
N ASN A 679 -21.57 -14.18 -17.07
CA ASN A 679 -20.39 -14.83 -16.48
C ASN A 679 -19.35 -13.81 -15.95
N LEU A 680 -19.84 -12.82 -15.20
CA LEU A 680 -19.05 -11.77 -14.56
C LEU A 680 -18.99 -11.96 -13.02
N PRO A 681 -18.00 -11.36 -12.34
CA PRO A 681 -17.98 -11.23 -10.88
C PRO A 681 -19.26 -10.58 -10.32
N GLY A 682 -19.69 -11.04 -9.15
CA GLY A 682 -20.85 -10.51 -8.43
C GLY A 682 -21.29 -11.45 -7.29
N SER A 683 -22.27 -11.05 -6.49
CA SER A 683 -22.89 -11.92 -5.47
C SER A 683 -23.71 -13.06 -6.10
N THR A 684 -24.09 -14.06 -5.31
CA THR A 684 -25.05 -15.08 -5.80
C THR A 684 -26.45 -14.49 -5.88
N GLU A 685 -27.19 -14.79 -6.95
CA GLU A 685 -28.59 -14.39 -7.16
C GLU A 685 -29.48 -14.70 -5.95
N LYS A 686 -29.40 -15.94 -5.46
CA LYS A 686 -30.11 -16.37 -4.25
C LYS A 686 -29.69 -15.55 -3.02
N GLY A 687 -28.40 -15.23 -2.86
CA GLY A 687 -27.92 -14.44 -1.73
C GLY A 687 -28.34 -12.98 -1.77
N ALA A 688 -28.37 -12.37 -2.96
CA ALA A 688 -28.91 -11.04 -3.19
C ALA A 688 -30.41 -10.96 -2.82
N LEU A 689 -31.20 -11.94 -3.26
CA LEU A 689 -32.63 -12.07 -2.92
C LEU A 689 -32.87 -12.24 -1.42
N ILE A 690 -32.03 -13.04 -0.73
CA ILE A 690 -32.16 -13.23 0.72
C ILE A 690 -31.73 -11.95 1.47
N ALA A 691 -30.62 -11.30 1.10
CA ALA A 691 -30.14 -10.07 1.75
C ALA A 691 -31.21 -8.96 1.71
N LYS A 692 -31.86 -8.80 0.56
CA LYS A 692 -32.97 -7.85 0.34
C LYS A 692 -34.21 -8.13 1.22
N SER A 693 -34.37 -9.36 1.71
CA SER A 693 -35.47 -9.81 2.60
C SER A 693 -34.98 -9.89 4.05
N LYS A 694 -35.36 -8.92 4.90
CA LYS A 694 -34.92 -8.84 6.30
C LYS A 694 -35.29 -10.10 7.10
N SER A 695 -36.49 -10.64 6.88
CA SER A 695 -36.99 -11.88 7.48
C SER A 695 -36.31 -13.13 6.92
N ASP A 696 -36.04 -13.23 5.60
CA ASP A 696 -35.37 -14.41 5.07
C ASP A 696 -33.88 -14.43 5.42
N THR A 697 -33.22 -13.27 5.51
CA THR A 697 -31.87 -13.13 6.07
C THR A 697 -31.80 -13.78 7.44
N LEU A 698 -32.64 -13.34 8.38
CA LEU A 698 -32.72 -13.94 9.71
C LEU A 698 -33.14 -15.43 9.64
N ALA A 699 -34.10 -15.79 8.78
CA ALA A 699 -34.56 -17.17 8.64
C ALA A 699 -33.53 -18.12 8.02
N VAL A 700 -32.51 -17.62 7.32
CA VAL A 700 -31.38 -18.40 6.78
C VAL A 700 -30.30 -18.54 7.84
N LEU A 701 -29.87 -17.45 8.46
CA LEU A 701 -28.85 -17.46 9.52
C LEU A 701 -29.26 -18.36 10.70
N ASN A 702 -30.55 -18.43 11.05
CA ASN A 702 -31.06 -19.34 12.09
C ASN A 702 -31.04 -20.84 11.72
N LYS A 703 -30.90 -21.17 10.44
CA LYS A 703 -30.91 -22.57 9.93
C LYS A 703 -29.51 -23.12 9.66
N VAL A 704 -28.47 -22.28 9.73
CA VAL A 704 -27.08 -22.70 9.54
C VAL A 704 -26.72 -23.73 10.63
N PRO A 705 -26.32 -24.98 10.26
CA PRO A 705 -25.85 -25.94 11.24
C PRO A 705 -24.55 -25.45 11.89
N GLY A 706 -24.25 -25.93 13.09
CA GLY A 706 -23.22 -25.37 13.99
C GLY A 706 -21.87 -25.02 13.31
N SER A 707 -21.31 -23.87 13.69
CA SER A 707 -20.13 -23.26 13.08
C SER A 707 -18.89 -24.16 13.11
N SER A 708 -17.98 -23.89 12.18
CA SER A 708 -16.59 -24.35 12.27
C SER A 708 -16.01 -23.95 13.65
N PRO A 709 -15.22 -24.82 14.32
CA PRO A 709 -14.76 -24.61 15.70
C PRO A 709 -13.85 -23.38 15.92
N HIS A 710 -13.54 -22.63 14.85
CA HIS A 710 -12.76 -21.39 14.89
C HIS A 710 -13.62 -20.12 14.83
N TRP A 711 -14.96 -20.24 14.69
CA TRP A 711 -15.88 -19.11 14.59
C TRP A 711 -17.07 -19.23 15.57
N PRO A 712 -17.61 -18.11 16.08
CA PRO A 712 -18.87 -18.10 16.82
C PRO A 712 -20.05 -18.69 16.03
N LEU A 713 -21.05 -19.19 16.75
CA LEU A 713 -22.32 -19.62 16.17
C LEU A 713 -23.06 -18.39 15.62
N ILE A 714 -23.37 -18.42 14.32
CA ILE A 714 -24.02 -17.31 13.59
C ILE A 714 -25.36 -16.88 14.23
N ASN A 715 -26.11 -17.81 14.82
CA ASN A 715 -27.38 -17.51 15.48
C ASN A 715 -27.24 -16.70 16.79
N LEU A 716 -26.03 -16.52 17.33
CA LEU A 716 -25.77 -15.59 18.43
C LEU A 716 -25.95 -14.13 18.00
N TYR A 717 -25.70 -13.82 16.72
CA TYR A 717 -25.89 -12.50 16.13
C TYR A 717 -27.35 -12.15 15.85
N MET A 718 -28.26 -13.11 16.04
CA MET A 718 -29.68 -12.91 15.81
C MET A 718 -30.44 -12.47 17.06
N SER A 719 -31.57 -11.83 16.81
CA SER A 719 -32.65 -11.60 17.78
C SER A 719 -33.97 -12.12 17.21
N TRP A 720 -35.03 -12.13 18.02
CA TRP A 720 -36.29 -12.71 17.57
C TRP A 720 -37.02 -11.83 16.53
N PHE A 721 -37.70 -12.48 15.58
CA PHE A 721 -38.53 -11.85 14.55
C PHE A 721 -39.73 -12.73 14.15
N LEU A 722 -40.74 -12.11 13.52
CA LEU A 722 -41.79 -12.75 12.73
C LEU A 722 -42.23 -11.84 11.56
N PRO A 723 -42.49 -12.38 10.35
CA PRO A 723 -43.20 -11.65 9.30
C PRO A 723 -44.62 -11.28 9.72
N LEU A 724 -45.05 -10.06 9.40
CA LEU A 724 -46.36 -9.48 9.71
C LEU A 724 -47.19 -9.34 8.43
N ARG A 725 -47.87 -10.43 8.05
CA ARG A 725 -48.60 -10.53 6.78
C ARG A 725 -50.03 -9.99 6.89
N SER A 726 -50.65 -10.10 8.05
CA SER A 726 -52.07 -9.78 8.27
C SER A 726 -52.36 -9.27 9.70
N GLN A 727 -53.51 -8.63 9.89
CA GLN A 727 -54.01 -8.22 11.22
C GLN A 727 -54.18 -9.40 12.20
N ALA A 728 -54.35 -10.63 11.69
CA ALA A 728 -54.46 -11.82 12.53
C ALA A 728 -53.12 -12.18 13.20
N ASP A 729 -51.99 -11.81 12.59
CA ASP A 729 -50.65 -12.14 13.10
C ASP A 729 -50.28 -11.30 14.33
N ILE A 730 -50.78 -10.06 14.46
CA ILE A 730 -50.66 -9.21 15.66
C ILE A 730 -51.14 -9.97 16.91
N LYS A 731 -52.30 -10.64 16.80
CA LYS A 731 -52.92 -11.45 17.87
C LYS A 731 -52.15 -12.74 18.16
N ASN A 732 -51.19 -13.13 17.33
CA ASN A 732 -50.29 -14.26 17.57
C ASN A 732 -48.96 -13.78 18.16
N ILE A 733 -48.39 -12.67 17.66
CA ILE A 733 -47.22 -11.99 18.20
C ILE A 733 -47.40 -11.68 19.69
N GLN A 734 -48.55 -11.09 20.07
CA GLN A 734 -48.90 -10.77 21.46
C GLN A 734 -48.89 -12.00 22.41
N LYS A 735 -49.06 -13.23 21.90
CA LYS A 735 -49.02 -14.47 22.70
C LYS A 735 -47.61 -15.02 22.91
N VAL A 736 -46.67 -14.71 22.00
CA VAL A 736 -45.34 -15.34 21.94
C VAL A 736 -44.19 -14.40 22.33
N ARG A 737 -44.43 -13.09 22.38
CA ARG A 737 -43.43 -12.09 22.82
C ARG A 737 -44.01 -10.97 23.67
N LYS A 738 -43.10 -10.35 24.42
CA LYS A 738 -43.33 -9.13 25.19
C LYS A 738 -43.03 -7.91 24.33
N PHE A 739 -43.57 -6.77 24.73
CA PHE A 739 -43.28 -5.46 24.16
C PHE A 739 -42.23 -4.73 25.01
N PRO A 740 -41.51 -3.71 24.49
CA PRO A 740 -41.63 -3.15 23.14
C PRO A 740 -41.04 -4.03 22.03
N LEU A 741 -41.49 -3.80 20.80
CA LEU A 741 -41.02 -4.44 19.57
C LEU A 741 -40.81 -3.38 18.49
N ILE A 742 -39.97 -3.66 17.50
CA ILE A 742 -39.86 -2.88 16.26
C ILE A 742 -40.77 -3.51 15.21
N MET A 743 -41.52 -2.69 14.47
CA MET A 743 -42.16 -3.07 13.22
C MET A 743 -41.46 -2.31 12.09
N LYS A 744 -41.08 -2.99 11.00
CA LYS A 744 -40.45 -2.38 9.81
C LYS A 744 -40.89 -3.05 8.50
N LEU A 745 -40.66 -2.36 7.38
CA LEU A 745 -40.87 -2.92 6.03
C LEU A 745 -39.91 -4.09 5.77
N GLU A 746 -40.38 -5.10 5.05
CA GLU A 746 -39.64 -6.33 4.72
C GLU A 746 -38.50 -6.11 3.72
N TYR A 747 -38.71 -5.19 2.76
CA TYR A 747 -37.81 -4.88 1.65
C TYR A 747 -37.36 -3.40 1.61
N GLY A 748 -37.85 -2.58 2.54
CA GLY A 748 -37.58 -1.14 2.60
C GLY A 748 -36.19 -0.79 3.13
N SER A 749 -35.80 0.47 2.98
CA SER A 749 -34.50 1.06 3.36
C SER A 749 -34.70 2.43 4.03
N ARG A 750 -33.62 3.15 4.38
CA ARG A 750 -33.64 4.55 4.87
C ARG A 750 -34.54 4.77 6.10
N ALA A 751 -34.65 3.76 6.96
CA ALA A 751 -35.57 3.67 8.10
C ALA A 751 -37.08 3.88 7.77
N VAL A 752 -37.48 3.82 6.50
CA VAL A 752 -38.86 4.08 6.06
C VAL A 752 -39.83 3.08 6.68
N GLY A 753 -40.87 3.59 7.35
CA GLY A 753 -41.87 2.78 8.04
C GLY A 753 -41.36 2.00 9.26
N VAL A 754 -40.15 2.28 9.76
CA VAL A 754 -39.64 1.71 11.02
C VAL A 754 -40.34 2.41 12.19
N THR A 755 -40.99 1.64 13.06
CA THR A 755 -41.66 2.20 14.25
C THR A 755 -41.50 1.30 15.48
N LEU A 756 -41.35 1.94 16.63
CA LEU A 756 -41.43 1.31 17.93
C LEU A 756 -42.89 1.11 18.30
N VAL A 757 -43.26 -0.08 18.75
CA VAL A 757 -44.60 -0.38 19.26
C VAL A 757 -44.48 -0.95 20.67
N ARG A 758 -45.20 -0.34 21.62
CA ARG A 758 -45.11 -0.64 23.07
C ARG A 758 -46.24 -1.55 23.56
N ASN A 759 -47.24 -1.80 22.72
CA ASN A 759 -48.33 -2.74 22.95
C ASN A 759 -49.00 -3.13 21.61
N ALA A 760 -49.94 -4.09 21.67
CA ALA A 760 -50.62 -4.59 20.48
C ALA A 760 -51.58 -3.58 19.83
N ALA A 761 -52.10 -2.58 20.56
CA ALA A 761 -52.97 -1.56 20.00
C ALA A 761 -52.17 -0.54 19.17
N GLU A 762 -50.99 -0.12 19.64
CA GLU A 762 -50.05 0.69 18.85
C GLU A 762 -49.58 -0.04 17.57
N MET A 763 -49.38 -1.36 17.64
CA MET A 763 -49.06 -2.18 16.45
C MET A 763 -50.24 -2.24 15.48
N GLU A 764 -51.47 -2.41 15.98
CA GLU A 764 -52.70 -2.41 15.18
C GLU A 764 -52.96 -1.04 14.52
N GLU A 765 -52.72 0.07 15.22
CA GLU A 765 -52.77 1.44 14.69
C GLU A 765 -51.72 1.63 13.58
N LYS A 766 -50.44 1.44 13.89
CA LYS A 766 -49.33 1.75 12.98
C LYS A 766 -49.28 0.83 11.75
N TYR A 767 -49.77 -0.41 11.85
CA TYR A 767 -49.92 -1.28 10.67
C TYR A 767 -50.91 -0.67 9.67
N ASN A 768 -52.05 -0.15 10.15
CA ASN A 768 -53.05 0.48 9.30
C ASN A 768 -52.53 1.82 8.73
N ASP A 769 -51.83 2.63 9.53
CA ASP A 769 -51.20 3.88 9.07
C ASP A 769 -50.26 3.61 7.89
N ILE A 770 -49.26 2.74 8.08
CA ILE A 770 -48.25 2.42 7.05
C ILE A 770 -48.91 1.85 5.80
N ARG A 771 -49.89 0.95 5.96
CA ARG A 771 -50.66 0.37 4.84
C ARG A 771 -51.52 1.40 4.08
N SER A 772 -51.87 2.51 4.72
CA SER A 772 -52.64 3.59 4.08
C SER A 772 -51.75 4.66 3.42
N ILE A 773 -50.54 4.90 3.94
CA ILE A 773 -49.63 5.97 3.49
C ILE A 773 -48.63 5.48 2.43
N LEU A 774 -48.18 4.22 2.48
CA LEU A 774 -47.15 3.67 1.60
C LEU A 774 -47.76 2.60 0.67
N GLN A 775 -48.39 3.05 -0.42
CA GLN A 775 -49.12 2.21 -1.37
C GLN A 775 -48.40 2.02 -2.72
N LYS A 776 -47.59 3.00 -3.17
CA LYS A 776 -46.93 3.04 -4.48
C LYS A 776 -45.49 3.56 -4.41
N PRO A 777 -44.61 3.24 -5.38
CA PRO A 777 -43.23 3.72 -5.39
C PRO A 777 -43.11 5.25 -5.32
N GLU A 778 -44.07 5.97 -5.91
CA GLU A 778 -44.10 7.44 -5.92
C GLU A 778 -44.41 8.06 -4.55
N ASP A 779 -44.98 7.29 -3.60
CA ASP A 779 -45.31 7.82 -2.27
C ASP A 779 -44.04 8.11 -1.45
N TYR A 780 -42.98 7.31 -1.62
CA TYR A 780 -41.67 7.52 -0.99
C TYR A 780 -40.53 6.67 -1.60
N SER A 781 -39.37 7.27 -1.85
CA SER A 781 -38.16 6.58 -2.33
C SER A 781 -37.57 5.63 -1.28
N GLY A 782 -37.60 4.32 -1.53
CA GLY A 782 -36.99 3.32 -0.63
C GLY A 782 -37.98 2.48 0.20
N ILE A 783 -39.30 2.56 -0.06
CA ILE A 783 -40.30 1.62 0.52
C ILE A 783 -40.01 0.16 0.09
N GLY A 784 -39.32 -0.05 -1.04
CA GLY A 784 -39.00 -1.38 -1.58
C GLY A 784 -40.15 -2.04 -2.37
N LEU A 785 -41.12 -1.24 -2.84
CA LEU A 785 -42.40 -1.73 -3.37
C LEU A 785 -42.32 -2.58 -4.64
N GLY A 786 -41.23 -2.51 -5.40
CA GLY A 786 -40.95 -3.47 -6.49
C GLY A 786 -40.85 -4.92 -6.02
N HIS A 787 -40.61 -5.16 -4.72
CA HIS A 787 -40.67 -6.48 -4.07
C HIS A 787 -41.90 -6.65 -3.14
N GLY A 788 -42.74 -5.62 -2.99
CA GLY A 788 -43.98 -5.63 -2.23
C GLY A 788 -43.96 -4.88 -0.89
N ASN A 789 -45.14 -4.72 -0.28
CA ASN A 789 -45.39 -3.94 0.94
C ASN A 789 -45.59 -4.81 2.21
N THR A 790 -44.89 -5.94 2.30
CA THR A 790 -44.90 -6.75 3.52
C THR A 790 -44.17 -6.05 4.67
N LEU A 791 -44.65 -6.31 5.89
CA LEU A 791 -44.06 -5.83 7.14
C LEU A 791 -43.47 -7.02 7.89
N MET A 792 -42.52 -6.75 8.77
CA MET A 792 -42.00 -7.68 9.78
C MET A 792 -42.07 -7.03 11.17
N VAL A 793 -41.99 -7.86 12.21
CA VAL A 793 -41.81 -7.43 13.60
C VAL A 793 -40.59 -8.13 14.18
N MET A 794 -39.76 -7.39 14.91
CA MET A 794 -38.59 -7.90 15.62
C MET A 794 -38.50 -7.37 17.05
N GLU A 795 -37.66 -8.01 17.85
CA GLU A 795 -37.32 -7.59 19.21
C GLU A 795 -36.68 -6.19 19.23
N TYR A 796 -37.04 -5.36 20.21
CA TYR A 796 -36.39 -4.05 20.40
C TYR A 796 -35.01 -4.25 21.02
N LEU A 797 -33.98 -4.01 20.23
CA LEU A 797 -32.57 -4.20 20.60
C LEU A 797 -32.08 -3.06 21.50
N VAL A 798 -31.28 -3.38 22.51
CA VAL A 798 -30.82 -2.42 23.54
C VAL A 798 -29.29 -2.35 23.55
N GLY A 799 -28.76 -1.41 22.75
CA GLY A 799 -27.34 -1.16 22.58
C GLY A 799 -27.06 0.03 21.66
N THR A 800 -25.79 0.34 21.48
CA THR A 800 -25.32 1.37 20.53
C THR A 800 -25.31 0.84 19.10
N GLU A 801 -25.42 1.72 18.11
CA GLU A 801 -25.65 1.37 16.70
C GLU A 801 -24.35 1.47 15.90
N HIS A 802 -24.08 0.49 15.04
CA HIS A 802 -22.79 0.33 14.36
C HIS A 802 -22.97 -0.22 12.95
N ASP A 803 -22.30 0.40 12.00
CA ASP A 803 -22.25 -0.05 10.60
C ASP A 803 -20.89 -0.68 10.30
N VAL A 804 -20.91 -1.75 9.50
CA VAL A 804 -19.70 -2.41 9.00
C VAL A 804 -19.70 -2.42 7.46
N ASP A 805 -18.97 -1.48 6.86
CA ASP A 805 -18.66 -1.51 5.43
C ASP A 805 -17.52 -2.52 5.19
N ILE A 806 -17.86 -3.68 4.62
CA ILE A 806 -16.99 -4.82 4.39
C ILE A 806 -16.75 -5.08 2.90
N ILE A 807 -15.48 -5.23 2.53
CA ILE A 807 -15.02 -5.46 1.16
C ILE A 807 -14.72 -6.96 1.00
N LEU A 808 -15.45 -7.65 0.10
CA LEU A 808 -15.24 -9.07 -0.19
C LEU A 808 -14.80 -9.30 -1.65
N HIS A 809 -13.69 -10.02 -1.82
CA HIS A 809 -13.25 -10.55 -3.11
C HIS A 809 -13.08 -12.07 -3.02
N GLU A 810 -13.77 -12.82 -3.88
CA GLU A 810 -13.79 -14.30 -3.89
C GLU A 810 -14.11 -14.94 -2.53
N ARG A 811 -15.13 -14.40 -1.82
CA ARG A 811 -15.50 -14.81 -0.44
C ARG A 811 -14.42 -14.55 0.61
N ARG A 812 -13.36 -13.80 0.30
CA ARG A 812 -12.33 -13.38 1.26
C ARG A 812 -12.51 -11.92 1.61
N MET A 813 -12.46 -11.59 2.89
CA MET A 813 -12.44 -10.20 3.35
C MET A 813 -11.12 -9.54 2.94
N ALA A 814 -11.20 -8.48 2.14
CA ALA A 814 -10.06 -7.64 1.77
C ALA A 814 -9.89 -6.46 2.76
N GLY A 815 -11.00 -5.92 3.27
CA GLY A 815 -11.03 -4.84 4.26
C GLY A 815 -12.38 -4.78 4.96
N ALA A 816 -12.43 -4.11 6.11
CA ALA A 816 -13.67 -3.78 6.81
C ALA A 816 -13.46 -2.53 7.67
N PHE A 817 -14.44 -1.63 7.65
CA PHE A 817 -14.45 -0.38 8.40
C PHE A 817 -15.67 -0.34 9.31
N VAL A 818 -15.57 0.29 10.48
CA VAL A 818 -16.68 0.37 11.46
C VAL A 818 -16.96 1.83 11.78
N SER A 819 -18.21 2.24 11.60
CA SER A 819 -18.77 3.52 12.04
C SER A 819 -19.63 3.29 13.28
N ASP A 820 -19.64 4.22 14.23
CA ASP A 820 -20.70 4.29 15.25
C ASP A 820 -21.78 5.28 14.79
N ASN A 821 -23.05 4.91 14.92
CA ASN A 821 -24.19 5.79 14.69
C ASN A 821 -24.80 6.24 16.03
N GLY A 822 -25.15 7.52 16.12
CA GLY A 822 -25.72 8.15 17.31
C GLY A 822 -27.19 7.78 17.55
N PRO A 823 -27.80 8.31 18.62
CA PRO A 823 -29.17 7.97 18.99
C PRO A 823 -30.16 8.40 17.89
N THR A 824 -31.00 7.47 17.44
CA THR A 824 -31.95 7.72 16.36
C THR A 824 -33.15 8.57 16.81
N ARG A 825 -33.72 9.37 15.89
CA ARG A 825 -34.86 10.25 16.18
C ARG A 825 -36.09 9.40 16.55
N GLY A 826 -36.54 9.51 17.80
CA GLY A 826 -37.54 8.62 18.44
C GLY A 826 -38.97 8.57 17.87
N LYS A 827 -39.20 9.06 16.64
CA LYS A 827 -40.42 8.87 15.84
C LYS A 827 -40.17 8.21 14.48
N THR A 828 -38.95 8.28 13.94
CA THR A 828 -38.63 7.93 12.55
C THR A 828 -37.43 6.99 12.40
N PHE A 829 -36.73 6.67 13.49
CA PHE A 829 -35.51 5.85 13.49
C PHE A 829 -34.37 6.40 12.60
N THR A 830 -34.46 7.65 12.17
CA THR A 830 -33.41 8.36 11.44
C THR A 830 -32.21 8.60 12.34
N GLU A 831 -31.02 8.27 11.86
CA GLU A 831 -29.73 8.66 12.43
C GLU A 831 -29.62 10.18 12.66
N THR A 832 -28.90 10.59 13.71
CA THR A 832 -28.72 12.01 14.10
C THR A 832 -27.27 12.47 13.95
N ALA A 833 -26.33 11.68 14.46
CA ALA A 833 -24.90 11.92 14.46
C ALA A 833 -24.15 10.62 14.14
N ALA A 834 -22.88 10.71 13.78
CA ALA A 834 -22.03 9.54 13.54
C ALA A 834 -20.55 9.79 13.86
N CYS A 835 -19.80 8.70 14.01
CA CYS A 835 -18.38 8.70 14.36
C CYS A 835 -17.59 7.66 13.56
N MET A 836 -16.38 8.01 13.10
CA MET A 836 -15.46 7.09 12.42
C MET A 836 -14.00 7.51 12.69
N PRO A 837 -13.06 6.60 13.02
CA PRO A 837 -13.25 5.17 13.28
C PRO A 837 -14.19 4.93 14.48
N SER A 838 -14.78 3.73 14.57
CA SER A 838 -15.58 3.36 15.74
C SER A 838 -14.84 3.59 17.07
N VAL A 839 -15.54 4.18 18.05
CA VAL A 839 -15.03 4.42 19.41
C VAL A 839 -15.00 3.16 20.27
N LEU A 840 -15.65 2.08 19.81
CA LEU A 840 -15.66 0.79 20.49
C LEU A 840 -14.24 0.26 20.74
N SER A 841 -14.07 -0.51 21.83
CA SER A 841 -12.84 -1.26 22.06
C SER A 841 -12.52 -2.20 20.89
N TYR A 842 -11.22 -2.43 20.63
CA TYR A 842 -10.78 -3.23 19.49
C TYR A 842 -11.41 -4.63 19.44
N ASP A 843 -11.62 -5.30 20.58
CA ASP A 843 -12.30 -6.60 20.62
C ASP A 843 -13.76 -6.53 20.15
N LYS A 844 -14.45 -5.41 20.40
CA LYS A 844 -15.84 -5.15 20.00
C LYS A 844 -15.95 -4.81 18.53
N GLN A 845 -15.02 -4.01 18.00
CA GLN A 845 -14.89 -3.82 16.55
C GLN A 845 -14.60 -5.15 15.84
N ARG A 846 -13.71 -6.00 16.39
CA ARG A 846 -13.47 -7.34 15.86
C ARG A 846 -14.70 -8.27 15.96
N GLN A 847 -15.51 -8.17 17.01
CA GLN A 847 -16.80 -8.89 17.09
C GLN A 847 -17.75 -8.50 15.95
N LEU A 848 -17.88 -7.20 15.66
CA LEU A 848 -18.69 -6.68 14.55
C LEU A 848 -18.18 -7.13 13.18
N ILE A 849 -16.88 -6.94 12.90
CA ILE A 849 -16.25 -7.32 11.62
C ILE A 849 -16.44 -8.81 11.31
N ILE A 850 -16.29 -9.68 12.32
CA ILE A 850 -16.50 -11.12 12.15
C ILE A 850 -17.97 -11.48 12.00
N ALA A 851 -18.89 -10.81 12.72
CA ALA A 851 -20.32 -11.00 12.53
C ALA A 851 -20.77 -10.61 11.11
N ALA A 852 -20.32 -9.44 10.61
CA ALA A 852 -20.57 -8.97 9.25
C ALA A 852 -20.07 -9.97 8.20
N TYR A 853 -18.81 -10.42 8.34
CA TYR A 853 -18.20 -11.40 7.44
C TYR A 853 -18.96 -12.73 7.41
N GLN A 854 -19.31 -13.29 8.57
CA GLN A 854 -20.08 -14.53 8.64
C GLN A 854 -21.49 -14.35 8.04
N CYS A 855 -22.20 -13.24 8.33
CA CYS A 855 -23.51 -12.96 7.75
C CYS A 855 -23.44 -12.91 6.21
N CYS A 856 -22.52 -12.13 5.65
CA CYS A 856 -22.34 -12.04 4.19
C CYS A 856 -22.03 -13.42 3.55
N LEU A 857 -21.17 -14.23 4.17
CA LEU A 857 -20.78 -15.53 3.63
C LEU A 857 -21.89 -16.59 3.68
N GLU A 858 -22.69 -16.65 4.75
CA GLU A 858 -23.80 -17.59 4.87
C GLU A 858 -25.00 -17.21 3.98
N LEU A 859 -25.18 -15.91 3.71
CA LEU A 859 -26.11 -15.43 2.69
C LEU A 859 -25.65 -15.77 1.26
N GLY A 860 -24.34 -15.89 1.02
CA GLY A 860 -23.78 -16.11 -0.31
C GLY A 860 -23.44 -14.82 -1.07
N LEU A 861 -23.19 -13.73 -0.33
CA LEU A 861 -22.50 -12.55 -0.84
C LEU A 861 -21.00 -12.89 -0.93
N LYS A 862 -20.35 -12.58 -2.06
CA LYS A 862 -18.99 -13.09 -2.35
C LYS A 862 -18.02 -12.10 -2.97
N ASN A 863 -18.52 -11.21 -3.83
CA ASN A 863 -17.78 -10.23 -4.61
C ASN A 863 -18.55 -8.91 -4.53
N GLY A 864 -18.00 -7.92 -3.83
CA GLY A 864 -18.56 -6.57 -3.72
C GLY A 864 -18.13 -5.86 -2.43
N VAL A 865 -18.57 -4.62 -2.29
CA VAL A 865 -18.62 -3.92 -1.00
C VAL A 865 -20.05 -4.06 -0.47
N PHE A 866 -20.17 -4.41 0.81
CA PHE A 866 -21.45 -4.60 1.51
C PHE A 866 -21.43 -3.80 2.80
N ASN A 867 -22.57 -3.28 3.22
CA ASN A 867 -22.72 -2.60 4.50
C ASN A 867 -23.63 -3.44 5.41
N VAL A 868 -23.26 -3.62 6.67
CA VAL A 868 -23.99 -4.47 7.62
C VAL A 868 -24.26 -3.71 8.92
N GLU A 869 -25.54 -3.57 9.25
CA GLU A 869 -26.04 -2.74 10.35
C GLU A 869 -26.23 -3.60 11.62
N PHE A 870 -25.69 -3.17 12.75
CA PHE A 870 -25.74 -3.90 14.03
C PHE A 870 -26.09 -3.01 15.22
N LYS A 871 -26.74 -3.60 16.24
CA LYS A 871 -26.66 -3.12 17.63
C LYS A 871 -25.59 -3.86 18.40
N MET A 872 -24.72 -3.15 19.11
CA MET A 872 -23.80 -3.76 20.08
C MET A 872 -24.49 -3.85 21.44
N GLU A 873 -25.01 -5.04 21.77
CA GLU A 873 -25.60 -5.31 23.08
C GLU A 873 -24.55 -5.86 24.07
N ALA A 874 -24.93 -5.96 25.35
CA ALA A 874 -24.10 -6.62 26.38
C ALA A 874 -23.76 -8.09 26.05
N THR A 875 -24.53 -8.75 25.17
CA THR A 875 -24.27 -10.12 24.69
C THR A 875 -23.40 -10.20 23.44
N GLY A 876 -23.00 -9.06 22.86
CA GLY A 876 -22.32 -8.96 21.56
C GLY A 876 -23.20 -8.32 20.47
N PRO A 877 -22.74 -8.34 19.21
CA PRO A 877 -23.45 -7.70 18.11
C PRO A 877 -24.74 -8.43 17.73
N LYS A 878 -25.79 -7.66 17.43
CA LYS A 878 -27.13 -8.10 16.99
C LYS A 878 -27.49 -7.47 15.66
N LEU A 879 -27.77 -8.30 14.67
CA LEU A 879 -28.02 -7.87 13.28
C LEU A 879 -29.33 -7.07 13.17
N ILE A 880 -29.25 -5.89 12.54
CA ILE A 880 -30.39 -5.08 12.13
C ILE A 880 -30.79 -5.45 10.70
N GLU A 881 -29.83 -5.44 9.77
CA GLU A 881 -29.97 -5.84 8.35
C GLU A 881 -28.61 -5.96 7.64
N VAL A 882 -28.62 -6.51 6.42
CA VAL A 882 -27.46 -6.62 5.51
C VAL A 882 -27.81 -5.88 4.22
N ASN A 883 -27.19 -4.71 3.98
CA ASN A 883 -27.34 -3.99 2.72
C ASN A 883 -26.52 -4.69 1.62
N GLY A 884 -27.14 -5.03 0.50
CA GLY A 884 -26.53 -5.84 -0.57
C GLY A 884 -25.47 -5.12 -1.44
N ARG A 885 -24.98 -3.97 -0.99
CA ARG A 885 -24.17 -2.97 -1.70
C ARG A 885 -23.37 -2.10 -0.72
N MET A 886 -22.52 -1.22 -1.25
CA MET A 886 -21.79 -0.18 -0.52
C MET A 886 -22.73 0.71 0.33
N GLY A 887 -22.22 1.17 1.48
CA GLY A 887 -22.90 2.07 2.41
C GLY A 887 -23.45 3.36 1.79
N GLY A 888 -24.45 3.94 2.47
CA GLY A 888 -25.13 5.17 2.07
C GLY A 888 -24.45 6.45 2.58
N PHE A 889 -25.06 7.59 2.24
CA PHE A 889 -24.70 8.91 2.77
C PHE A 889 -23.20 9.23 2.69
N TYR A 890 -22.54 9.48 3.82
CA TYR A 890 -21.15 9.92 3.90
C TYR A 890 -20.12 8.77 3.88
N HIS A 891 -20.53 7.50 3.99
CA HIS A 891 -19.64 6.37 4.32
C HIS A 891 -18.39 6.30 3.41
N ARG A 892 -18.55 6.42 2.09
CA ARG A 892 -17.42 6.45 1.14
C ARG A 892 -16.41 7.56 1.46
N ASP A 893 -16.89 8.79 1.62
CA ASP A 893 -16.02 9.95 1.85
C ASP A 893 -15.31 9.82 3.20
N TRP A 894 -16.02 9.48 4.27
CA TRP A 894 -15.40 9.30 5.58
C TRP A 894 -14.35 8.18 5.58
N ILE A 895 -14.58 7.05 4.91
CA ILE A 895 -13.56 5.99 4.76
C ILE A 895 -12.34 6.50 3.96
N ARG A 896 -12.55 7.28 2.89
CA ARG A 896 -11.48 7.91 2.10
C ARG A 896 -10.69 8.96 2.90
N LYS A 897 -11.34 9.72 3.79
CA LYS A 897 -10.72 10.72 4.67
C LYS A 897 -9.94 10.07 5.81
N VAL A 898 -10.57 9.16 6.55
CA VAL A 898 -10.04 8.52 7.76
C VAL A 898 -8.96 7.49 7.45
N TYR A 899 -9.20 6.57 6.50
CA TYR A 899 -8.29 5.46 6.21
C TYR A 899 -7.47 5.66 4.92
N GLY A 900 -7.91 6.53 4.02
CA GLY A 900 -7.28 6.71 2.71
C GLY A 900 -7.69 5.67 1.67
N ILE A 901 -8.83 4.99 1.88
CA ILE A 901 -9.36 3.92 1.03
C ILE A 901 -10.61 4.42 0.32
N ASP A 902 -10.73 4.23 -0.99
CA ASP A 902 -11.97 4.53 -1.71
C ASP A 902 -12.76 3.24 -2.01
N VAL A 903 -13.82 3.01 -1.24
CA VAL A 903 -14.70 1.84 -1.39
C VAL A 903 -15.44 1.81 -2.73
N LEU A 904 -15.60 2.94 -3.42
CA LEU A 904 -16.16 2.98 -4.77
C LEU A 904 -15.21 2.34 -5.79
N MET A 905 -13.93 2.71 -5.71
CA MET A 905 -12.85 2.13 -6.52
C MET A 905 -12.75 0.62 -6.29
N SER A 906 -12.78 0.18 -5.02
CA SER A 906 -12.83 -1.26 -4.70
C SER A 906 -14.08 -1.97 -5.25
N ALA A 907 -15.25 -1.33 -5.31
CA ALA A 907 -16.44 -1.93 -5.91
C ALA A 907 -16.28 -2.14 -7.43
N PHE A 908 -15.71 -1.16 -8.14
CA PHE A 908 -15.39 -1.29 -9.56
C PHE A 908 -14.31 -2.35 -9.83
N GLU A 909 -13.24 -2.39 -9.05
CA GLU A 909 -12.18 -3.40 -9.12
C GLU A 909 -12.75 -4.82 -9.00
N ILE A 910 -13.55 -5.07 -7.95
CA ILE A 910 -14.13 -6.39 -7.70
C ILE A 910 -15.11 -6.81 -8.80
N ALA A 911 -15.93 -5.88 -9.32
CA ALA A 911 -16.81 -6.15 -10.45
C ALA A 911 -16.03 -6.52 -11.72
N CYS A 912 -14.84 -5.94 -11.88
CA CYS A 912 -13.88 -6.21 -12.95
C CYS A 912 -12.98 -7.44 -12.72
N GLY A 913 -13.17 -8.18 -11.61
CA GLY A 913 -12.41 -9.38 -11.26
C GLY A 913 -11.01 -9.11 -10.69
N ILE A 914 -10.74 -7.87 -10.30
CA ILE A 914 -9.46 -7.41 -9.75
C ILE A 914 -9.58 -7.37 -8.22
N LYS A 915 -8.57 -7.91 -7.54
CA LYS A 915 -8.53 -7.89 -6.08
C LYS A 915 -8.15 -6.47 -5.60
N PRO A 916 -8.99 -5.81 -4.78
CA PRO A 916 -8.66 -4.51 -4.19
C PRO A 916 -7.46 -4.61 -3.23
N HIS A 917 -6.65 -3.56 -3.19
CA HIS A 917 -5.54 -3.44 -2.25
C HIS A 917 -5.93 -2.53 -1.07
N ILE A 918 -6.06 -3.14 0.11
CA ILE A 918 -6.40 -2.46 1.36
C ILE A 918 -5.17 -2.54 2.28
N PRO A 919 -4.32 -1.49 2.36
CA PRO A 919 -3.16 -1.48 3.26
C PRO A 919 -3.60 -1.38 4.72
N ASP A 920 -2.94 -2.16 5.60
CA ASP A 920 -3.13 -2.12 7.05
C ASP A 920 -2.52 -0.83 7.62
N ARG A 921 -3.38 0.10 8.04
CA ARG A 921 -3.02 1.48 8.42
C ARG A 921 -3.81 1.94 9.65
N PRO A 922 -3.19 2.71 10.56
CA PRO A 922 -3.94 3.44 11.57
C PRO A 922 -4.83 4.51 10.90
N PRO A 923 -6.00 4.83 11.49
CA PRO A 923 -6.82 5.95 11.05
C PRO A 923 -6.06 7.28 11.19
N ARG A 924 -6.28 8.20 10.25
CA ARG A 924 -5.62 9.51 10.16
C ARG A 924 -6.10 10.54 11.19
N GLY A 925 -7.19 10.23 11.88
CA GLY A 925 -7.83 11.08 12.89
C GLY A 925 -9.22 10.55 13.25
N GLN A 926 -9.85 11.20 14.21
CA GLN A 926 -11.25 10.98 14.58
C GLN A 926 -12.17 11.92 13.81
N MET A 927 -13.12 11.37 13.07
CA MET A 927 -14.16 12.11 12.36
C MET A 927 -15.49 12.00 13.12
N MET A 928 -16.19 13.12 13.26
CA MET A 928 -17.52 13.19 13.86
C MET A 928 -18.40 14.11 13.02
N GLY A 929 -19.68 13.77 12.87
CA GLY A 929 -20.61 14.60 12.11
C GLY A 929 -22.05 14.52 12.59
N ILE A 930 -22.85 15.48 12.11
CA ILE A 930 -24.26 15.67 12.45
C ILE A 930 -25.10 15.75 11.16
N MET A 931 -26.23 15.05 11.15
CA MET A 931 -27.20 15.09 10.06
C MET A 931 -28.00 16.39 10.05
N CYS A 932 -28.27 16.89 8.84
CA CYS A 932 -29.05 18.08 8.57
C CYS A 932 -30.43 17.71 7.99
N ILE A 933 -31.51 18.18 8.62
CA ILE A 933 -32.89 17.78 8.29
C ILE A 933 -33.70 18.96 7.72
N PRO A 934 -34.61 18.71 6.74
CA PRO A 934 -35.44 19.72 6.08
C PRO A 934 -36.10 20.74 7.01
N SER A 935 -36.76 20.28 8.08
CA SER A 935 -37.61 21.14 8.93
C SER A 935 -36.85 22.17 9.78
N LEU A 936 -35.56 21.95 10.05
CA LEU A 936 -34.76 22.80 10.93
C LEU A 936 -33.54 23.42 10.25
N HIS A 937 -32.94 22.77 9.24
CA HIS A 937 -31.60 23.11 8.74
C HIS A 937 -31.54 23.54 7.26
N SER A 938 -32.69 23.63 6.58
CA SER A 938 -32.79 24.03 5.16
C SER A 938 -32.20 25.41 4.86
N HIS A 939 -32.05 26.30 5.86
CA HIS A 939 -31.33 27.58 5.73
C HIS A 939 -29.87 27.41 5.26
N ILE A 940 -29.23 26.27 5.52
CA ILE A 940 -27.84 25.98 5.11
C ILE A 940 -27.69 25.85 3.58
N LEU A 941 -28.79 25.61 2.86
CA LEU A 941 -28.88 25.61 1.40
C LEU A 941 -29.63 26.82 0.82
N GLN A 942 -30.43 27.53 1.63
CA GLN A 942 -31.38 28.54 1.14
C GLN A 942 -31.07 29.99 1.58
N ASP A 943 -30.35 30.19 2.70
CA ASP A 943 -29.96 31.51 3.19
C ASP A 943 -28.54 31.87 2.71
N PRO A 944 -28.36 32.94 1.90
CA PRO A 944 -27.05 33.36 1.39
C PRO A 944 -25.96 33.56 2.46
N TYR A 945 -26.31 33.98 3.67
CA TYR A 945 -25.33 34.15 4.76
C TYR A 945 -24.82 32.79 5.25
N TYR A 946 -25.70 31.82 5.47
CA TYR A 946 -25.30 30.48 5.92
C TYR A 946 -24.64 29.67 4.80
N ILE A 947 -25.04 29.86 3.54
CA ILE A 947 -24.35 29.29 2.37
C ILE A 947 -22.91 29.81 2.29
N SER A 948 -22.70 31.14 2.32
CA SER A 948 -21.35 31.72 2.30
C SER A 948 -20.51 31.21 3.46
N LYS A 949 -21.07 31.27 4.68
CA LYS A 949 -20.36 30.85 5.90
C LYS A 949 -19.98 29.37 5.89
N ARG A 950 -20.83 28.49 5.36
CA ARG A 950 -20.52 27.08 5.15
C ARG A 950 -19.35 26.91 4.18
N LEU A 951 -19.40 27.59 3.03
CA LEU A 951 -18.32 27.55 2.03
C LEU A 951 -16.99 28.09 2.56
N ASP A 952 -17.02 29.17 3.37
CA ASP A 952 -15.84 29.71 4.06
C ASP A 952 -15.22 28.71 5.06
N LEU A 953 -16.05 27.88 5.72
CA LEU A 953 -15.60 26.83 6.63
C LEU A 953 -15.04 25.61 5.89
N GLU A 954 -15.63 25.23 4.75
CA GLU A 954 -15.14 24.16 3.86
C GLU A 954 -13.80 24.55 3.22
N ALA A 955 -13.70 25.75 2.65
CA ALA A 955 -12.47 26.27 2.05
C ALA A 955 -11.33 26.43 3.07
N ALA A 956 -11.67 26.72 4.34
CA ALA A 956 -10.71 26.75 5.44
C ALA A 956 -10.40 25.35 6.03
N GLY A 957 -10.93 24.26 5.47
CA GLY A 957 -10.71 22.88 5.93
C GLY A 957 -11.27 22.57 7.33
N LYS A 958 -12.16 23.43 7.87
CA LYS A 958 -12.70 23.33 9.23
C LYS A 958 -13.86 22.34 9.35
N ILE A 959 -14.57 22.12 8.25
CA ILE A 959 -15.67 21.16 8.15
C ILE A 959 -15.53 20.32 6.88
N HIS A 960 -16.20 19.18 6.85
CA HIS A 960 -16.54 18.43 5.65
C HIS A 960 -18.06 18.36 5.54
N PHE A 961 -18.59 18.59 4.34
CA PHE A 961 -20.02 18.65 4.08
C PHE A 961 -20.38 17.66 2.99
N ASN A 962 -21.31 16.77 3.28
CA ASN A 962 -21.78 15.77 2.33
C ASN A 962 -23.25 16.06 2.01
N LEU A 963 -23.56 16.46 0.77
CA LEU A 963 -24.91 16.79 0.31
C LEU A 963 -25.56 15.56 -0.34
N PHE A 964 -26.78 15.24 0.08
CA PHE A 964 -27.54 14.04 -0.34
C PHE A 964 -28.79 14.40 -1.16
N ASP A 965 -29.51 15.47 -0.78
CA ASP A 965 -30.69 16.00 -1.48
C ASP A 965 -30.51 17.52 -1.66
N GLN A 966 -30.69 18.03 -2.88
CA GLN A 966 -30.50 19.46 -3.21
C GLN A 966 -31.67 20.35 -2.76
N HIS A 967 -32.86 19.80 -2.56
CA HIS A 967 -34.10 20.56 -2.35
C HIS A 967 -34.46 20.71 -0.87
N ALA A 968 -34.03 19.75 -0.04
CA ALA A 968 -34.26 19.73 1.42
C ALA A 968 -35.74 19.93 1.80
N GLU A 969 -36.62 19.14 1.18
CA GLU A 969 -38.08 19.21 1.36
C GLU A 969 -38.61 18.24 2.43
N VAL A 970 -39.63 18.67 3.18
CA VAL A 970 -40.42 17.78 4.06
C VAL A 970 -41.48 17.08 3.21
N ARG A 971 -41.46 15.74 3.18
CA ARG A 971 -42.33 14.93 2.30
C ARG A 971 -43.69 14.63 2.95
N ALA A 972 -44.61 14.09 2.15
CA ALA A 972 -45.95 13.73 2.59
C ALA A 972 -45.94 12.79 3.82
N GLY A 973 -46.95 12.92 4.68
CA GLY A 973 -47.02 12.17 5.94
C GLY A 973 -46.13 12.70 7.07
N GLY A 974 -45.25 13.69 6.81
CA GLY A 974 -44.34 14.24 7.81
C GLY A 974 -43.05 13.42 8.00
N PHE A 975 -42.72 12.57 7.04
CA PHE A 975 -41.40 11.95 6.95
C PHE A 975 -40.40 12.98 6.39
N GLU A 976 -39.26 13.12 7.07
CA GLU A 976 -38.13 13.93 6.61
C GLU A 976 -36.85 13.08 6.69
N GLU A 977 -36.03 13.17 5.65
CA GLU A 977 -34.74 12.46 5.54
C GLU A 977 -33.58 13.46 5.73
N PRO A 978 -32.37 13.02 6.14
CA PRO A 978 -31.20 13.88 6.12
C PRO A 978 -30.89 14.34 4.70
N PHE A 979 -30.93 15.65 4.45
CA PHE A 979 -30.55 16.20 3.15
C PHE A 979 -29.04 16.37 3.03
N ALA A 980 -28.31 16.46 4.16
CA ALA A 980 -26.86 16.57 4.20
C ALA A 980 -26.28 16.11 5.56
N ASN A 981 -24.96 15.99 5.63
CA ASN A 981 -24.17 15.83 6.86
C ASN A 981 -23.12 16.96 6.98
N VAL A 982 -22.91 17.47 8.20
CA VAL A 982 -21.82 18.39 8.54
C VAL A 982 -20.88 17.68 9.52
N ALA A 983 -19.62 17.51 9.13
CA ALA A 983 -18.61 16.79 9.88
C ALA A 983 -17.36 17.62 10.16
N VAL A 984 -16.57 17.19 11.14
CA VAL A 984 -15.22 17.69 11.45
C VAL A 984 -14.27 16.51 11.64
N ILE A 985 -12.98 16.72 11.38
CA ILE A 985 -11.92 15.75 11.70
C ILE A 985 -10.92 16.35 12.71
N ALA A 986 -10.39 15.50 13.57
CA ALA A 986 -9.48 15.87 14.65
C ALA A 986 -8.44 14.78 14.92
N GLU A 987 -7.45 15.16 15.71
CA GLU A 987 -6.46 14.31 16.34
C GLU A 987 -7.07 13.24 17.27
N ASP A 988 -8.18 13.56 17.95
CA ASP A 988 -8.86 12.69 18.92
C ASP A 988 -10.36 12.99 19.05
N LEU A 989 -11.09 12.07 19.69
CA LEU A 989 -12.54 12.16 19.95
C LEU A 989 -12.98 13.39 20.78
N PRO A 990 -12.36 13.77 21.91
CA PRO A 990 -12.79 14.96 22.66
C PRO A 990 -12.59 16.25 21.85
N THR A 991 -11.53 16.33 21.03
CA THR A 991 -11.27 17.48 20.17
C THR A 991 -12.23 17.50 18.98
N ALA A 992 -12.58 16.35 18.40
CA ALA A 992 -13.62 16.24 17.38
C ALA A 992 -14.99 16.71 17.91
N ARG A 993 -15.45 16.20 19.06
CA ARG A 993 -16.72 16.64 19.70
C ARG A 993 -16.73 18.14 19.95
N LYS A 994 -15.64 18.68 20.52
CA LYS A 994 -15.50 20.11 20.80
C LYS A 994 -15.55 20.97 19.52
N LYS A 995 -14.90 20.53 18.43
CA LYS A 995 -14.96 21.18 17.11
C LYS A 995 -16.38 21.14 16.55
N LEU A 996 -17.04 19.97 16.58
CA LEU A 996 -18.38 19.77 16.01
C LEU A 996 -19.46 20.59 16.73
N VAL A 997 -19.47 20.59 18.07
CA VAL A 997 -20.45 21.37 18.85
C VAL A 997 -20.27 22.88 18.66
N ALA A 998 -19.04 23.36 18.45
CA ALA A 998 -18.79 24.75 18.10
C ALA A 998 -19.32 25.10 16.70
N ILE A 999 -19.01 24.27 15.70
CA ILE A 999 -19.47 24.41 14.31
C ILE A 999 -21.00 24.35 14.21
N ALA A 1000 -21.65 23.42 14.91
CA ALA A 1000 -23.10 23.27 14.90
C ALA A 1000 -23.83 24.51 15.46
N LYS A 1001 -23.24 25.17 16.46
CA LYS A 1001 -23.75 26.45 16.98
C LYS A 1001 -23.48 27.60 16.00
N ASP A 1002 -22.31 27.61 15.37
CA ASP A 1002 -21.90 28.65 14.43
C ASP A 1002 -22.72 28.63 13.11
N LEU A 1003 -23.17 27.44 12.67
CA LEU A 1003 -24.06 27.23 11.52
C LEU A 1003 -25.56 27.16 11.88
N ASN A 1004 -25.94 27.34 13.15
CA ASN A 1004 -27.33 27.25 13.63
C ASN A 1004 -28.00 25.89 13.29
N ILE A 1005 -27.26 24.80 13.53
CA ILE A 1005 -27.73 23.40 13.52
C ILE A 1005 -28.11 22.95 14.94
N ASP A 1006 -27.43 23.46 15.96
CA ASP A 1006 -27.75 23.16 17.36
C ASP A 1006 -29.03 23.91 17.79
N HIS A 1007 -30.09 23.17 18.09
CA HIS A 1007 -31.43 23.69 18.39
C HIS A 1007 -32.02 22.99 19.63
N PRO A 1008 -32.92 23.61 20.43
CA PRO A 1008 -33.54 22.94 21.58
C PRO A 1008 -34.23 21.60 21.24
N ASP A 1009 -34.83 21.51 20.05
CA ASP A 1009 -35.45 20.27 19.53
C ASP A 1009 -34.47 19.36 18.74
N TYR A 1010 -33.20 19.76 18.63
CA TYR A 1010 -32.13 19.06 17.92
C TYR A 1010 -30.78 19.32 18.60
N ASN A 1011 -30.67 18.86 19.86
CA ASN A 1011 -29.51 19.12 20.71
C ASN A 1011 -28.32 18.27 20.28
N VAL A 1012 -27.34 18.91 19.62
CA VAL A 1012 -26.20 18.22 19.03
C VAL A 1012 -25.31 17.61 20.10
N ASP A 1013 -25.05 18.31 21.21
CA ASP A 1013 -24.14 17.82 22.25
C ASP A 1013 -24.68 16.55 22.95
N SER A 1014 -26.00 16.43 23.08
CA SER A 1014 -26.65 15.21 23.62
C SER A 1014 -26.59 14.03 22.65
N PHE A 1015 -26.73 14.25 21.33
CA PHE A 1015 -26.52 13.19 20.34
C PHE A 1015 -25.07 12.66 20.31
N LEU A 1016 -24.11 13.39 20.89
CA LEU A 1016 -22.70 13.00 21.03
C LEU A 1016 -22.36 12.40 22.41
N GLU A 1017 -23.34 12.20 23.30
CA GLU A 1017 -23.12 11.58 24.62
C GLU A 1017 -22.95 10.06 24.54
N ASP A 1018 -23.69 9.38 23.66
CA ASP A 1018 -23.63 7.92 23.52
C ASP A 1018 -22.21 7.45 23.17
N PHE A 1019 -21.49 8.15 22.27
CA PHE A 1019 -20.09 7.87 21.89
C PHE A 1019 -19.07 8.02 23.04
N TRP A 1020 -19.50 8.50 24.22
CA TRP A 1020 -18.65 8.67 25.40
C TRP A 1020 -19.08 7.75 26.57
N SER A 1021 -20.10 6.91 26.35
CA SER A 1021 -20.70 6.03 27.36
C SER A 1021 -20.23 4.57 27.29
N ILE A 1022 -19.33 4.27 26.34
CA ILE A 1022 -18.90 2.93 25.91
C ILE A 1022 -17.43 2.67 26.25
#